data_AF-A0A2N1W6X7-F1
#
_entry.id   AF-A0A2N1W6X7-F1
#
_cell.length_a   1.000
_cell.length_b   1.000
_cell.length_c   1.000
_cell.angle_alpha   90.00
_cell.angle_beta   90.00
_cell.angle_gamma   90.00
#
_symmetry.space_group_name_H-M   'P 1'
#
loop_
_entity.id
_entity.type
_entity.pdbx_description
1 polymer ?
#
loop_
_entity_poly.entity_id
_entity_poly.type
_entity_poly.pdbx_seq_one_letter_code
_entity_poly.pdbx_strand_id
1 'polypeptide(L)'
;MMRKSKLDIKSEMAAEKRLLPVGKPIFKYAGNLIISLILAAVALISVTSFKTSAGSALIFFFVSVCAYLFMAGIKTETSEFYQQTDFIIGNKLIFTGKVLIMILLALLGVYFIRLGKTAEGITAITFSVIQAMLLFRVNAVKAAGAGELNEANKEGVIVNILNLLIITVSFYLSLRYFNKYNYALAFFFFVFGSFYSGIVLNNRSFAGIKWNVRVDYLILAVLAVLSYLIRSHMIMDIPPGVSYDEWLARPVAETILAGKNVPLFLSDIPYLVGTMYYFWLAVWGKMTGGLTFENMRMFSVFAGTLNVVMIYFLVREMFGRRTALVSAVVMTFFYYHVIYSRLSWLWVFVPLLATFSFWFYFKAENTGKIVYYALSGLFVGLGLYFYNASKMVPIILVLYWLYLLLFKSYREWLKLNIWSMFILIAAALAVFGPMIGYITEHSFEYFMRIKGEAAAKTGTNIFSVQFLKFLAENSVNNFQLFLTKSGVGGYFNLPLVPLLDRISAFFFLAGMGISLFNFKKRHYAFLLILFICSLAAAIFAVSPWDPNSQRAILSIVPLIIFISIGVTKLWEFAVNLNKRIMIIILPVIFAVFISFTAYTYYDMYFVQYPANDSVKSDFFSYAAKTVRYADRMNDKGNKVFVSHFFTLQTCFSTKKEIFYIDPGIPEYDKLFNIKKNSVIIMESLYDKQAGYYAGLFDNTRVIRDYELYSRNAGRNSDIFGPRLYHTGIEIPADSMNTTYGLSAKYDTNGEQYRIKLSNTAIPLVPEAKSIEINGLIYAPQYGLYEFKMNNSNNYTLIIDNQLVRGKLNLYKGLHSIKLRISDPGSMQELMWKNPQSSDYSIISQEYLLNKTIINGLLAEYTTVGPETYTQLEISPTHRYYFYSPRIPLNSKRMGYDVKWTGYFNAEKNGKYSFKLDSTKDSSVYIDGVKMYSQIGSAKYEKSSVLSKGWHKIEIKYNFDCNSIVYGRESVLRLLYLSDANEYAVVPYNLLKPY
;
A
#
# COMPACT_ATOMS: atom_id res chain seq x y z
N MET A 1 28.58 -29.80 -45.75
CA MET A 1 29.44 -30.37 -46.82
C MET A 1 29.21 -29.58 -48.10
N MET A 2 30.28 -29.40 -48.87
CA MET A 2 30.56 -28.56 -50.08
C MET A 2 29.38 -28.35 -51.06
N ARG A 3 29.23 -27.23 -51.79
CA ARG A 3 30.16 -26.67 -52.80
C ARG A 3 29.98 -25.16 -53.03
N LYS A 4 31.13 -24.48 -53.22
CA LYS A 4 31.30 -23.21 -53.95
C LYS A 4 31.39 -23.49 -55.46
N SER A 5 30.95 -22.55 -56.29
CA SER A 5 31.64 -22.25 -57.55
C SER A 5 31.52 -20.76 -57.87
N LYS A 6 32.65 -20.07 -57.79
CA LYS A 6 32.90 -18.80 -58.48
C LYS A 6 33.18 -19.14 -59.94
N LEU A 7 32.65 -18.35 -60.86
CA LEU A 7 33.20 -18.18 -62.20
C LEU A 7 33.23 -16.70 -62.51
N ASP A 8 34.30 -16.35 -63.20
CA ASP A 8 34.91 -15.04 -63.32
C ASP A 8 34.76 -14.56 -64.78
N ILE A 9 35.23 -13.33 -65.03
CA ILE A 9 35.63 -12.75 -66.33
C ILE A 9 34.72 -11.65 -66.89
N LYS A 10 35.44 -10.56 -67.17
CA LYS A 10 35.09 -9.22 -67.64
C LYS A 10 34.80 -9.17 -69.15
N SER A 11 34.29 -7.98 -69.51
CA SER A 11 34.49 -7.19 -70.73
C SER A 11 33.53 -7.41 -71.88
N GLU A 12 32.72 -6.38 -72.14
CA GLU A 12 32.58 -5.82 -73.48
C GLU A 12 32.16 -4.35 -73.39
N MET A 13 32.89 -3.51 -74.11
CA MET A 13 32.66 -2.09 -74.33
C MET A 13 32.25 -1.90 -75.79
N ALA A 14 31.27 -1.03 -75.99
CA ALA A 14 31.10 -0.08 -77.10
C ALA A 14 30.20 -0.41 -78.32
N ALA A 15 29.54 0.68 -78.74
CA ALA A 15 28.79 0.98 -79.99
C ALA A 15 27.33 0.49 -80.02
N GLU A 16 26.29 1.25 -80.37
CA GLU A 16 26.09 2.47 -81.19
C GLU A 16 24.90 3.30 -80.60
N LYS A 17 24.89 4.64 -80.52
CA LYS A 17 24.89 5.74 -81.52
C LYS A 17 23.47 6.14 -82.03
N ARG A 18 23.22 7.47 -82.00
CA ARG A 18 22.16 8.29 -82.69
C ARG A 18 20.83 8.48 -81.95
N LEU A 19 20.16 9.65 -81.89
CA LEU A 19 20.31 11.02 -82.41
C LEU A 19 19.29 11.94 -81.66
N LEU A 20 19.73 13.14 -81.22
CA LEU A 20 19.12 14.51 -81.08
C LEU A 20 17.57 14.74 -81.01
N PRO A 21 17.03 15.95 -80.65
CA PRO A 21 17.46 17.05 -79.77
C PRO A 21 16.34 17.68 -78.85
N VAL A 22 16.77 18.53 -77.89
CA VAL A 22 16.11 19.73 -77.29
C VAL A 22 14.65 19.64 -76.77
N GLY A 23 14.50 19.81 -75.44
CA GLY A 23 13.28 20.25 -74.75
C GLY A 23 13.56 20.65 -73.28
N LYS A 24 13.29 21.92 -72.94
CA LYS A 24 13.65 22.67 -71.70
C LYS A 24 13.28 21.99 -70.36
N PRO A 25 14.05 22.20 -69.26
CA PRO A 25 13.64 21.82 -67.90
C PRO A 25 12.80 22.92 -67.25
N ILE A 26 11.53 23.06 -67.64
CA ILE A 26 10.61 24.01 -66.96
C ILE A 26 10.05 23.40 -65.65
N PHE A 27 10.11 22.07 -65.45
CA PHE A 27 9.49 21.40 -64.31
C PHE A 27 10.31 21.31 -63.01
N LYS A 28 11.61 21.65 -63.01
CA LYS A 28 12.44 21.57 -61.79
C LYS A 28 12.46 22.86 -60.97
N TYR A 29 12.18 24.00 -61.61
CA TYR A 29 12.09 25.30 -60.94
C TYR A 29 10.66 25.66 -60.53
N ALA A 30 9.64 25.09 -61.20
CA ALA A 30 8.23 25.28 -60.83
C ALA A 30 7.91 24.76 -59.41
N GLY A 31 8.49 23.64 -58.99
CA GLY A 31 8.29 23.10 -57.63
C GLY A 31 8.91 23.96 -56.53
N ASN A 32 10.11 24.49 -56.75
CA ASN A 32 10.77 25.41 -55.82
C ASN A 32 10.10 26.79 -55.82
N LEU A 33 9.59 27.26 -56.96
CA LEU A 33 8.82 28.50 -57.09
C LEU A 33 7.46 28.37 -56.39
N ILE A 34 6.76 27.24 -56.53
CA ILE A 34 5.47 26.98 -55.85
C ILE A 34 5.68 26.83 -54.33
N ILE A 35 6.73 26.14 -53.88
CA ILE A 35 7.05 26.02 -52.44
C ILE A 35 7.47 27.39 -51.88
N SER A 36 8.23 28.19 -52.62
CA SER A 36 8.62 29.55 -52.22
C SER A 36 7.43 30.52 -52.22
N LEU A 37 6.50 30.40 -53.18
CA LEU A 37 5.26 31.19 -53.23
C LEU A 37 4.27 30.77 -52.13
N ILE A 38 4.21 29.48 -51.76
CA ILE A 38 3.42 28.99 -50.61
C ILE A 38 4.04 29.44 -49.29
N LEU A 39 5.36 29.39 -49.13
CA LEU A 39 6.06 29.91 -47.95
C LEU A 39 5.97 31.44 -47.86
N ALA A 40 6.01 32.15 -48.99
CA ALA A 40 5.79 33.60 -49.07
C ALA A 40 4.33 33.98 -48.80
N ALA A 41 3.35 33.19 -49.24
CA ALA A 41 1.94 33.39 -48.94
C ALA A 41 1.61 33.09 -47.46
N VAL A 42 2.20 32.05 -46.87
CA VAL A 42 2.12 31.75 -45.43
C VAL A 42 2.83 32.82 -44.58
N ALA A 43 3.93 33.39 -45.09
CA ALA A 43 4.60 34.55 -44.50
C ALA A 43 3.76 35.84 -44.64
N LEU A 44 3.14 36.12 -45.80
CA LEU A 44 2.27 37.30 -45.99
C LEU A 44 0.99 37.22 -45.15
N ILE A 45 0.36 36.05 -45.04
CA ILE A 45 -0.82 35.82 -44.20
C ILE A 45 -0.48 35.93 -42.70
N SER A 46 0.79 35.78 -42.32
CA SER A 46 1.27 36.02 -40.96
C SER A 46 1.75 37.46 -40.69
N VAL A 47 1.92 38.29 -41.72
CA VAL A 47 2.33 39.71 -41.59
C VAL A 47 1.23 40.62 -41.02
N THR A 48 -0.05 40.24 -41.10
CA THR A 48 -1.15 41.09 -40.58
C THR A 48 -1.29 41.08 -39.05
N SER A 49 -0.45 40.34 -38.30
CA SER A 49 -0.66 40.10 -36.85
C SER A 49 0.57 40.27 -35.94
N PHE A 50 1.72 40.77 -36.42
CA PHE A 50 2.91 41.01 -35.58
C PHE A 50 3.15 42.50 -35.31
N LYS A 51 3.11 42.90 -34.02
CA LYS A 51 3.46 44.26 -33.54
C LYS A 51 4.88 44.38 -32.93
N THR A 52 5.75 43.38 -33.04
CA THR A 52 7.06 43.39 -32.33
C THR A 52 8.26 43.22 -33.27
N SER A 53 9.31 44.00 -32.99
CA SER A 53 10.59 44.11 -33.74
C SER A 53 11.41 42.82 -33.84
N ALA A 54 11.13 41.81 -33.01
CA ALA A 54 11.77 40.49 -33.09
C ALA A 54 11.30 39.67 -34.32
N GLY A 55 10.06 39.88 -34.77
CA GLY A 55 9.52 39.23 -35.98
C GLY A 55 10.23 39.71 -37.24
N SER A 56 10.54 41.00 -37.33
CA SER A 56 11.26 41.63 -38.42
C SER A 56 12.69 41.10 -38.56
N ALA A 57 13.38 40.87 -37.43
CA ALA A 57 14.74 40.33 -37.41
C ALA A 57 14.82 38.86 -37.87
N LEU A 58 13.82 38.05 -37.50
CA LEU A 58 13.68 36.67 -37.95
C LEU A 58 13.32 36.58 -39.44
N ILE A 59 12.52 37.53 -39.95
CA ILE A 59 12.22 37.67 -41.38
C ILE A 59 13.49 38.05 -42.15
N PHE A 60 14.26 39.04 -41.69
CA PHE A 60 15.53 39.39 -42.30
C PHE A 60 16.52 38.23 -42.30
N PHE A 61 16.58 37.45 -41.23
CA PHE A 61 17.42 36.25 -41.15
C PHE A 61 16.96 35.17 -42.15
N PHE A 62 15.66 34.87 -42.23
CA PHE A 62 15.13 33.87 -43.16
C PHE A 62 15.25 34.30 -44.63
N VAL A 63 15.03 35.58 -44.93
CA VAL A 63 15.26 36.16 -46.26
C VAL A 63 16.75 36.13 -46.60
N SER A 64 17.64 36.38 -45.64
CA SER A 64 19.09 36.30 -45.86
C SER A 64 19.58 34.87 -46.08
N VAL A 65 19.02 33.88 -45.38
CA VAL A 65 19.32 32.46 -45.56
C VAL A 65 18.75 31.95 -46.88
N CYS A 66 17.52 32.33 -47.25
CA CYS A 66 16.94 31.99 -48.54
C CYS A 66 17.64 32.70 -49.71
N ALA A 67 18.08 33.96 -49.53
CA ALA A 67 18.88 34.69 -50.51
C ALA A 67 20.28 34.10 -50.64
N TYR A 68 20.90 33.65 -49.54
CA TYR A 68 22.17 32.92 -49.57
C TYR A 68 22.04 31.57 -50.29
N LEU A 69 20.98 30.81 -50.01
CA LEU A 69 20.68 29.54 -50.70
C LEU A 69 20.31 29.74 -52.17
N PHE A 70 19.69 30.88 -52.51
CA PHE A 70 19.38 31.29 -53.88
C PHE A 70 20.65 31.72 -54.63
N MET A 71 21.52 32.53 -54.01
CA MET A 71 22.83 32.94 -54.54
C MET A 71 23.78 31.74 -54.68
N ALA A 72 23.74 30.78 -53.76
CA ALA A 72 24.48 29.52 -53.85
C ALA A 72 23.88 28.56 -54.90
N GLY A 73 22.60 28.73 -55.25
CA GLY A 73 21.89 27.94 -56.28
C GLY A 73 21.98 28.54 -57.69
N ILE A 74 22.25 29.84 -57.82
CA ILE A 74 22.59 30.48 -59.08
C ILE A 74 24.08 30.24 -59.32
N LYS A 75 24.37 29.23 -60.14
CA LYS A 75 25.64 29.18 -60.87
C LYS A 75 25.81 30.50 -61.65
N THR A 76 26.67 31.38 -61.18
CA THR A 76 27.53 32.15 -62.08
C THR A 76 28.70 31.25 -62.48
N GLU A 77 28.93 31.14 -63.78
CA GLU A 77 29.81 30.16 -64.45
C GLU A 77 31.33 30.30 -64.18
N THR A 78 31.79 30.81 -63.03
CA THR A 78 33.20 31.23 -62.92
C THR A 78 33.97 30.83 -61.67
N SER A 79 33.67 29.70 -61.01
CA SER A 79 34.67 29.09 -60.11
C SER A 79 34.65 27.56 -60.09
N GLU A 80 35.81 26.97 -60.39
CA GLU A 80 36.06 25.51 -60.36
C GLU A 80 35.95 24.90 -58.95
N PHE A 81 35.84 25.71 -57.89
CA PHE A 81 35.84 25.25 -56.50
C PHE A 81 34.52 24.58 -56.05
N TYR A 82 33.39 24.90 -56.67
CA TYR A 82 32.06 24.42 -56.24
C TYR A 82 31.54 23.19 -56.99
N GLN A 83 32.32 22.60 -57.91
CA GLN A 83 31.88 21.43 -58.69
C GLN A 83 31.99 20.08 -57.95
N GLN A 84 32.47 20.02 -56.70
CA GLN A 84 32.79 18.75 -56.03
C GLN A 84 31.85 18.30 -54.89
N THR A 85 30.77 19.02 -54.56
CA THR A 85 29.81 18.56 -53.54
C THR A 85 28.59 17.86 -54.14
N ASP A 86 28.63 16.53 -54.21
CA ASP A 86 27.47 15.70 -54.54
C ASP A 86 26.53 15.55 -53.33
N PHE A 87 25.38 16.23 -53.37
CA PHE A 87 24.30 16.03 -52.40
C PHE A 87 23.50 14.77 -52.75
N ILE A 88 23.75 13.67 -52.05
CA ILE A 88 22.99 12.43 -52.24
C ILE A 88 21.75 12.48 -51.34
N ILE A 89 20.56 12.48 -51.97
CA ILE A 89 19.30 12.18 -51.29
C ILE A 89 19.38 10.71 -50.86
N GLY A 90 19.44 10.46 -49.55
CA GLY A 90 19.34 9.11 -48.98
C GLY A 90 18.00 8.44 -49.38
N ASN A 91 17.73 7.22 -48.90
CA ASN A 91 16.48 6.49 -49.19
C ASN A 91 15.27 7.46 -49.25
N LYS A 92 14.59 7.53 -50.41
CA LYS A 92 13.50 8.50 -50.68
C LYS A 92 12.47 8.53 -49.55
N LEU A 93 12.18 7.39 -48.93
CA LEU A 93 11.24 7.29 -47.82
C LEU A 93 11.72 8.06 -46.56
N ILE A 94 13.02 7.98 -46.26
CA ILE A 94 13.65 8.68 -45.14
C ILE A 94 13.68 10.18 -45.41
N PHE A 95 14.01 10.57 -46.64
CA PHE A 95 14.02 11.98 -47.06
C PHE A 95 12.62 12.59 -46.94
N THR A 96 11.60 11.95 -47.54
CA THR A 96 10.20 12.39 -47.44
C THR A 96 9.72 12.45 -46.00
N GLY A 97 10.07 11.45 -45.18
CA GLY A 97 9.75 11.46 -43.74
C GLY A 97 10.37 12.66 -43.01
N LYS A 98 11.64 12.97 -43.26
CA LYS A 98 12.31 14.13 -42.66
C LYS A 98 11.70 15.46 -43.09
N VAL A 99 11.32 15.61 -44.36
CA VAL A 99 10.67 16.82 -44.89
C VAL A 99 9.30 17.02 -44.24
N LEU A 100 8.50 15.96 -44.12
CA LEU A 100 7.20 16.04 -43.45
C LEU A 100 7.35 16.45 -41.98
N ILE A 101 8.33 15.88 -41.27
CA ILE A 101 8.65 16.25 -39.88
C ILE A 101 9.02 17.73 -39.76
N MET A 102 9.88 18.23 -40.65
CA MET A 102 10.30 19.63 -40.69
C MET A 102 9.09 20.57 -40.83
N ILE A 103 8.24 20.32 -41.84
CA ILE A 103 7.04 21.13 -42.09
C ILE A 103 6.11 21.13 -40.88
N LEU A 104 5.91 19.97 -40.26
CA LEU A 104 5.04 19.83 -39.10
C LEU A 104 5.56 20.59 -37.88
N LEU A 105 6.88 20.57 -37.63
CA LEU A 105 7.53 21.34 -36.57
C LEU A 105 7.41 22.86 -36.79
N ALA A 106 7.56 23.33 -38.02
CA ALA A 106 7.39 24.75 -38.36
C ALA A 106 5.95 25.22 -38.08
N LEU A 107 4.95 24.45 -38.53
CA LEU A 107 3.53 24.77 -38.32
C LEU A 107 3.17 24.80 -36.83
N LEU A 108 3.70 23.85 -36.05
CA LEU A 108 3.49 23.82 -34.60
C LEU A 108 4.19 24.95 -33.86
N GLY A 109 5.37 25.34 -34.32
CA GLY A 109 6.07 26.51 -33.81
C GLY A 109 5.21 27.76 -33.90
N VAL A 110 4.64 28.02 -35.08
CA VAL A 110 3.71 29.14 -35.31
C VAL A 110 2.45 28.99 -34.44
N TYR A 111 1.88 27.79 -34.34
CA TYR A 111 0.71 27.52 -33.51
C TYR A 111 0.96 27.82 -32.01
N PHE A 112 2.11 27.43 -31.46
CA PHE A 112 2.44 27.69 -30.06
C PHE A 112 2.70 29.16 -29.78
N ILE A 113 3.35 29.88 -30.70
CA ILE A 113 3.51 31.33 -30.57
C ILE A 113 2.14 32.01 -30.53
N ARG A 114 1.18 31.58 -31.36
CA ARG A 114 -0.20 32.11 -31.35
C ARG A 114 -0.96 31.82 -30.05
N LEU A 115 -0.64 30.74 -29.35
CA LEU A 115 -1.21 30.42 -28.03
C LEU A 115 -0.49 31.10 -26.85
N GLY A 116 0.43 32.04 -27.11
CA GLY A 116 1.22 32.70 -26.06
C GLY A 116 2.31 31.82 -25.43
N LYS A 117 2.61 30.66 -26.03
CA LYS A 117 3.64 29.72 -25.58
C LYS A 117 4.95 29.94 -26.37
N THR A 118 5.61 31.07 -26.10
CA THR A 118 6.76 31.55 -26.87
C THR A 118 7.97 30.63 -26.82
N ALA A 119 8.31 30.07 -25.66
CA ALA A 119 9.45 29.16 -25.53
C ALA A 119 9.26 27.87 -26.34
N GLU A 120 8.06 27.29 -26.32
CA GLU A 120 7.66 26.12 -27.10
C GLU A 120 7.66 26.40 -28.59
N GLY A 121 7.13 27.56 -28.97
CA GLY A 121 7.12 28.06 -30.34
C GLY A 121 8.53 28.16 -30.92
N ILE A 122 9.42 28.82 -30.18
CA ILE A 122 10.84 28.94 -30.54
C ILE A 122 11.48 27.55 -30.64
N THR A 123 11.25 26.66 -29.66
CA THR A 123 11.83 25.32 -29.65
C THR A 123 11.41 24.49 -30.87
N ALA A 124 10.13 24.52 -31.25
CA ALA A 124 9.62 23.79 -32.40
C ALA A 124 10.16 24.38 -33.73
N ILE A 125 10.27 25.70 -33.84
CA ILE A 125 10.91 26.36 -34.99
C ILE A 125 12.39 25.98 -35.07
N THR A 126 13.12 26.01 -33.95
CA THR A 126 14.53 25.60 -33.89
C THR A 126 14.70 24.15 -34.33
N PHE A 127 13.85 23.23 -33.89
CA PHE A 127 13.90 21.85 -34.36
C PHE A 127 13.53 21.69 -35.84
N SER A 128 12.61 22.51 -36.36
CA SER A 128 12.34 22.54 -37.80
C SER A 128 13.58 22.96 -38.59
N VAL A 129 14.28 24.00 -38.14
CA VAL A 129 15.51 24.49 -38.79
C VAL A 129 16.61 23.43 -38.72
N ILE A 130 16.84 22.83 -37.55
CA ILE A 130 17.82 21.74 -37.41
C ILE A 130 17.45 20.58 -38.35
N GLN A 131 16.16 20.25 -38.47
CA GLN A 131 15.72 19.18 -39.36
C GLN A 131 15.92 19.52 -40.84
N ALA A 132 15.72 20.78 -41.23
CA ALA A 132 16.03 21.28 -42.57
C ALA A 132 17.53 21.11 -42.88
N MET A 133 18.39 21.47 -41.93
CA MET A 133 19.85 21.30 -42.06
C MET A 133 20.25 19.83 -42.19
N LEU A 134 19.52 18.91 -41.55
CA LEU A 134 19.77 17.47 -41.57
C LEU A 134 19.16 16.73 -42.78
N LEU A 135 18.49 17.42 -43.71
CA LEU A 135 17.93 16.82 -44.93
C LEU A 135 19.00 16.38 -45.92
N PHE A 136 20.14 17.07 -45.94
CA PHE A 136 21.21 16.84 -46.89
C PHE A 136 22.40 16.19 -46.18
N ARG A 137 22.86 15.03 -46.69
CA ARG A 137 24.18 14.49 -46.32
C ARG A 137 25.19 15.08 -47.28
N VAL A 138 26.20 15.77 -46.75
CA VAL A 138 27.41 16.10 -47.50
C VAL A 138 28.28 14.84 -47.53
N ASN A 139 28.60 14.32 -48.71
CA ASN A 139 29.72 13.39 -48.83
C ASN A 139 30.98 14.25 -49.04
N ALA A 140 31.93 14.19 -48.10
CA ALA A 140 33.28 14.61 -48.39
C ALA A 140 33.84 13.67 -49.47
N VAL A 141 34.14 14.22 -50.65
CA VAL A 141 34.80 13.50 -51.73
C VAL A 141 36.15 12.98 -51.23
N LYS A 142 36.54 11.78 -51.69
CA LYS A 142 37.90 11.24 -51.55
C LYS A 142 38.90 12.24 -52.15
N ALA A 143 39.50 13.09 -51.31
CA ALA A 143 40.73 13.80 -51.64
C ALA A 143 41.84 13.32 -50.70
N ALA A 144 43.01 13.05 -51.28
CA ALA A 144 44.14 12.44 -50.62
C ALA A 144 44.80 13.42 -49.62
N GLY A 145 45.05 12.97 -48.38
CA GLY A 145 45.88 13.68 -47.42
C GLY A 145 45.53 13.37 -45.97
N ALA A 146 46.49 12.85 -45.20
CA ALA A 146 46.31 12.35 -43.83
C ALA A 146 45.97 13.43 -42.76
N GLY A 147 45.74 14.69 -43.15
CA GLY A 147 45.37 15.80 -42.26
C GLY A 147 43.87 16.05 -42.12
N GLU A 148 43.04 15.73 -43.13
CA GLU A 148 41.62 16.13 -43.20
C GLU A 148 40.63 15.08 -42.68
N LEU A 149 41.10 13.86 -42.38
CA LEU A 149 40.31 12.78 -41.76
C LEU A 149 39.71 13.15 -40.39
N ASN A 150 40.22 14.19 -39.73
CA ASN A 150 39.71 14.68 -38.45
C ASN A 150 38.47 15.57 -38.59
N GLU A 151 38.26 16.28 -39.69
CA GLU A 151 37.11 17.18 -39.85
C GLU A 151 35.85 16.45 -40.34
N ALA A 152 35.99 15.53 -41.30
CA ALA A 152 34.88 14.68 -41.77
C ALA A 152 34.31 13.77 -40.65
N ASN A 153 35.15 13.33 -39.70
CA ASN A 153 34.67 12.63 -38.50
C ASN A 153 33.97 13.57 -37.51
N LYS A 154 34.40 14.84 -37.37
CA LYS A 154 33.76 15.82 -36.47
C LYS A 154 32.35 16.19 -36.94
N GLU A 155 32.12 16.38 -38.24
CA GLU A 155 30.78 16.67 -38.79
C GLU A 155 29.76 15.55 -38.52
N GLY A 156 30.19 14.29 -38.67
CA GLY A 156 29.37 13.12 -38.32
C GLY A 156 29.04 13.04 -36.82
N VAL A 157 29.98 13.46 -35.96
CA VAL A 157 29.78 13.52 -34.50
C VAL A 157 28.77 14.61 -34.11
N ILE A 158 28.89 15.82 -34.68
CA ILE A 158 27.95 16.93 -34.42
C ILE A 158 26.52 16.53 -34.79
N VAL A 159 26.33 15.94 -35.98
CA VAL A 159 25.02 15.44 -36.41
C VAL A 159 24.47 14.40 -35.44
N ASN A 160 25.30 13.48 -34.95
CA ASN A 160 24.85 12.48 -33.99
C ASN A 160 24.53 13.09 -32.61
N ILE A 161 25.28 14.10 -32.16
CA ILE A 161 24.96 14.85 -30.93
C ILE A 161 23.61 15.55 -31.08
N LEU A 162 23.36 16.22 -32.20
CA LEU A 162 22.07 16.87 -32.49
C LEU A 162 20.92 15.87 -32.53
N ASN A 163 21.10 14.70 -33.15
CA ASN A 163 20.10 13.64 -33.15
C ASN A 163 19.79 13.16 -31.71
N LEU A 164 20.84 12.93 -30.89
CA LEU A 164 20.66 12.52 -29.49
C LEU A 164 19.92 13.61 -28.70
N LEU A 165 20.26 14.88 -28.93
CA LEU A 165 19.62 16.03 -28.29
C LEU A 165 18.13 16.10 -28.67
N ILE A 166 17.78 15.97 -29.94
CA ILE A 166 16.37 15.98 -30.39
C ILE A 166 15.59 14.86 -29.74
N ILE A 167 16.13 13.64 -29.72
CA ILE A 167 15.48 12.48 -29.08
C ILE A 167 15.27 12.76 -27.58
N THR A 168 16.31 13.23 -26.91
CA THR A 168 16.29 13.50 -25.46
C THR A 168 15.30 14.61 -25.12
N VAL A 169 15.34 15.73 -25.85
CA VAL A 169 14.42 16.86 -25.61
C VAL A 169 12.98 16.45 -25.91
N SER A 170 12.73 15.65 -26.95
CA SER A 170 11.37 15.20 -27.28
C SER A 170 10.74 14.39 -26.15
N PHE A 171 11.45 13.37 -25.65
CA PHE A 171 10.93 12.56 -24.53
C PHE A 171 10.89 13.34 -23.22
N TYR A 172 11.83 14.26 -22.98
CA TYR A 172 11.79 15.17 -21.83
C TYR A 172 10.56 16.10 -21.88
N LEU A 173 10.28 16.73 -23.02
CA LEU A 173 9.10 17.57 -23.20
C LEU A 173 7.82 16.76 -23.05
N SER A 174 7.77 15.54 -23.60
CA SER A 174 6.65 14.62 -23.39
C SER A 174 6.38 14.39 -21.90
N LEU A 175 7.40 14.00 -21.13
CA LEU A 175 7.28 13.81 -19.67
C LEU A 175 6.85 15.10 -18.96
N ARG A 176 7.44 16.24 -19.34
CA ARG A 176 7.10 17.55 -18.76
C ARG A 176 5.63 17.90 -18.97
N TYR A 177 5.06 17.62 -20.14
CA TYR A 177 3.64 17.90 -20.41
C TYR A 177 2.70 16.88 -19.79
N PHE A 178 3.10 15.61 -19.64
CA PHE A 178 2.36 14.67 -18.80
C PHE A 178 2.24 15.21 -17.37
N ASN A 179 3.35 15.68 -16.78
CA ASN A 179 3.37 16.26 -15.42
C ASN A 179 2.56 17.56 -15.29
N LYS A 180 2.31 18.26 -16.40
CA LYS A 180 1.42 19.44 -16.45
C LYS A 180 -0.03 19.08 -16.82
N TYR A 181 -0.36 17.80 -16.91
CA TYR A 181 -1.67 17.30 -17.35
C TYR A 181 -2.11 17.81 -18.74
N ASN A 182 -1.16 18.20 -19.59
CA ASN A 182 -1.42 18.62 -20.97
C ASN A 182 -1.16 17.45 -21.93
N TYR A 183 -2.11 16.51 -21.99
CA TYR A 183 -1.92 15.26 -22.73
C TYR A 183 -1.72 15.47 -24.23
N ALA A 184 -2.39 16.46 -24.83
CA ALA A 184 -2.23 16.73 -26.26
C ALA A 184 -0.77 17.00 -26.63
N LEU A 185 -0.10 17.88 -25.86
CA LEU A 185 1.32 18.16 -26.06
C LEU A 185 2.20 16.99 -25.67
N ALA A 186 1.86 16.30 -24.58
CA ALA A 186 2.61 15.15 -24.10
C ALA A 186 2.67 14.03 -25.17
N PHE A 187 1.51 13.71 -25.76
CA PHE A 187 1.39 12.74 -26.85
C PHE A 187 2.04 13.24 -28.14
N PHE A 188 1.93 14.52 -28.47
CA PHE A 188 2.60 15.08 -29.63
C PHE A 188 4.12 14.84 -29.58
N PHE A 189 4.77 15.27 -28.49
CA PHE A 189 6.22 15.09 -28.34
C PHE A 189 6.62 13.61 -28.20
N PHE A 190 5.75 12.78 -27.60
CA PHE A 190 5.96 11.34 -27.52
C PHE A 190 5.96 10.68 -28.90
N VAL A 191 4.95 10.94 -29.72
CA VAL A 191 4.82 10.39 -31.08
C VAL A 191 5.97 10.89 -31.95
N PHE A 192 6.28 12.17 -31.88
CA PHE A 192 7.44 12.75 -32.58
C PHE A 192 8.74 12.07 -32.17
N GLY A 193 9.04 11.96 -30.87
CA GLY A 193 10.23 11.30 -30.35
C GLY A 193 10.31 9.83 -30.74
N SER A 194 9.18 9.13 -30.74
CA SER A 194 9.06 7.72 -31.16
C SER A 194 9.40 7.55 -32.64
N PHE A 195 8.82 8.37 -33.50
CA PHE A 195 9.07 8.32 -34.95
C PHE A 195 10.52 8.72 -35.28
N TYR A 196 11.00 9.80 -34.68
CA TYR A 196 12.35 10.32 -34.89
C TYR A 196 13.42 9.33 -34.41
N SER A 197 13.32 8.85 -33.17
CA SER A 197 14.22 7.83 -32.64
C SER A 197 14.17 6.55 -33.46
N GLY A 198 12.99 6.13 -33.92
CA GLY A 198 12.82 5.02 -34.83
C GLY A 198 13.65 5.14 -36.11
N ILE A 199 13.55 6.28 -36.81
CA ILE A 199 14.30 6.54 -38.06
C ILE A 199 15.81 6.56 -37.82
N VAL A 200 16.24 7.22 -36.74
CA VAL A 200 17.67 7.42 -36.42
C VAL A 200 18.32 6.13 -35.93
N LEU A 201 17.63 5.37 -35.08
CA LEU A 201 18.19 4.20 -34.39
C LEU A 201 18.07 2.90 -35.20
N ASN A 202 17.04 2.70 -36.04
CA ASN A 202 16.88 1.43 -36.78
C ASN A 202 17.86 1.24 -37.95
N ASN A 203 18.42 2.33 -38.51
CA ASN A 203 19.28 2.26 -39.69
C ASN A 203 20.76 2.01 -39.37
N ARG A 204 21.10 1.66 -38.13
CA ARG A 204 22.48 1.46 -37.69
C ARG A 204 22.65 0.05 -37.12
N SER A 205 23.57 -0.72 -37.70
CA SER A 205 24.04 -1.97 -37.10
C SER A 205 25.04 -1.63 -36.00
N PHE A 206 24.66 -1.91 -34.75
CA PHE A 206 25.50 -1.64 -33.60
C PHE A 206 26.39 -2.85 -33.34
N ALA A 207 27.71 -2.70 -33.53
CA ALA A 207 28.67 -3.73 -33.15
C ALA A 207 28.63 -3.92 -31.62
N GLY A 208 28.11 -5.05 -31.18
CA GLY A 208 28.11 -5.43 -29.77
C GLY A 208 29.53 -5.66 -29.27
N ILE A 209 29.86 -5.09 -28.11
CA ILE A 209 31.02 -5.47 -27.32
C ILE A 209 30.78 -6.92 -26.89
N LYS A 210 31.71 -7.83 -27.21
CA LYS A 210 31.64 -9.24 -26.79
C LYS A 210 32.06 -9.32 -25.32
N TRP A 211 31.12 -9.59 -24.42
CA TRP A 211 31.37 -9.83 -23.00
C TRP A 211 31.45 -11.33 -22.69
N ASN A 212 32.16 -11.74 -21.63
CA ASN A 212 32.29 -13.14 -21.21
C ASN A 212 31.06 -13.61 -20.42
N VAL A 213 30.38 -14.68 -20.86
CA VAL A 213 29.13 -15.20 -20.25
C VAL A 213 29.28 -15.53 -18.76
N ARG A 214 30.48 -15.94 -18.29
CA ARG A 214 30.71 -16.24 -16.87
C ARG A 214 30.53 -15.03 -15.96
N VAL A 215 30.84 -13.83 -16.45
CA VAL A 215 30.70 -12.57 -15.70
C VAL A 215 29.23 -12.22 -15.46
N ASP A 216 28.31 -12.62 -16.35
CA ASP A 216 26.88 -12.38 -16.13
C ASP A 216 26.36 -13.13 -14.92
N TYR A 217 26.73 -14.40 -14.76
CA TYR A 217 26.27 -15.19 -13.63
C TYR A 217 26.80 -14.63 -12.31
N LEU A 218 28.03 -14.10 -12.30
CA LEU A 218 28.56 -13.40 -11.13
C LEU A 218 27.78 -12.11 -10.86
N ILE A 219 27.52 -11.28 -11.87
CA ILE A 219 26.72 -10.05 -11.71
C ILE A 219 25.32 -10.39 -11.21
N LEU A 220 24.68 -11.44 -11.75
CA LEU A 220 23.36 -11.88 -11.31
C LEU A 220 23.37 -12.43 -9.90
N ALA A 221 24.41 -13.16 -9.49
CA ALA A 221 24.56 -13.61 -8.11
C ALA A 221 24.69 -12.41 -7.17
N VAL A 222 25.51 -11.41 -7.53
CA VAL A 222 25.64 -10.15 -6.77
C VAL A 222 24.30 -9.41 -6.71
N LEU A 223 23.57 -9.28 -7.82
CA LEU A 223 22.27 -8.62 -7.86
C LEU A 223 21.20 -9.40 -7.08
N ALA A 224 21.24 -10.73 -7.08
CA ALA A 224 20.34 -11.55 -6.27
C ALA A 224 20.60 -11.34 -4.77
N VAL A 225 21.86 -11.35 -4.35
CA VAL A 225 22.24 -11.04 -2.96
C VAL A 225 21.83 -9.62 -2.59
N LEU A 226 22.14 -8.63 -3.44
CA LEU A 226 21.76 -7.24 -3.20
C LEU A 226 20.23 -7.06 -3.13
N SER A 227 19.51 -7.69 -4.05
CA SER A 227 18.04 -7.69 -4.08
C SER A 227 17.44 -8.28 -2.81
N TYR A 228 17.99 -9.40 -2.32
CA TYR A 228 17.64 -10.01 -1.05
C TYR A 228 17.90 -9.07 0.12
N LEU A 229 19.12 -8.53 0.23
CA LEU A 229 19.51 -7.64 1.34
C LEU A 229 18.64 -6.38 1.41
N ILE A 230 18.35 -5.74 0.28
CA ILE A 230 17.45 -4.57 0.23
C ILE A 230 16.05 -4.98 0.69
N ARG A 231 15.53 -6.12 0.23
CA ARG A 231 14.17 -6.56 0.54
C ARG A 231 14.02 -7.11 1.97
N SER A 232 15.06 -7.65 2.58
CA SER A 232 15.05 -8.13 3.96
C SER A 232 15.37 -7.06 5.00
N HIS A 233 16.04 -5.97 4.60
CA HIS A 233 16.41 -4.89 5.52
C HIS A 233 15.18 -4.27 6.21
N MET A 234 15.16 -4.24 7.55
CA MET A 234 14.03 -3.67 8.33
C MET A 234 12.66 -4.28 8.00
N ILE A 235 12.59 -5.58 7.69
CA ILE A 235 11.34 -6.23 7.22
C ILE A 235 10.17 -6.16 8.22
N MET A 236 10.45 -6.03 9.51
CA MET A 236 9.45 -5.89 10.58
C MET A 236 9.14 -4.44 10.95
N ASP A 237 10.00 -3.50 10.56
CA ASP A 237 9.81 -2.07 10.84
C ASP A 237 9.20 -1.33 9.66
N ILE A 238 9.41 -1.82 8.43
CA ILE A 238 8.92 -1.21 7.19
C ILE A 238 8.28 -2.31 6.32
N PRO A 239 6.96 -2.26 6.08
CA PRO A 239 6.01 -1.20 6.48
C PRO A 239 5.78 -1.09 8.01
N PRO A 240 5.27 0.05 8.51
CA PRO A 240 5.27 0.41 9.95
C PRO A 240 4.36 -0.44 10.86
N GLY A 241 3.60 -1.37 10.28
CA GLY A 241 2.75 -2.34 10.96
C GLY A 241 2.38 -3.48 10.01
N VAL A 242 1.21 -4.08 10.18
CA VAL A 242 0.70 -5.19 9.36
C VAL A 242 -0.65 -4.80 8.80
N SER A 243 -0.83 -4.97 7.49
CA SER A 243 -2.11 -4.70 6.85
C SER A 243 -3.14 -5.78 7.17
N TYR A 244 -4.41 -5.47 6.92
CA TYR A 244 -5.50 -6.43 7.07
C TYR A 244 -5.30 -7.68 6.20
N ASP A 245 -4.88 -7.52 4.93
CA ASP A 245 -4.64 -8.67 4.05
C ASP A 245 -3.46 -9.52 4.54
N GLU A 246 -2.34 -8.90 4.94
CA GLU A 246 -1.19 -9.65 5.47
C GLU A 246 -1.59 -10.53 6.65
N TRP A 247 -2.47 -10.04 7.51
CA TRP A 247 -3.01 -10.81 8.63
C TRP A 247 -3.87 -12.00 8.17
N LEU A 248 -4.79 -11.78 7.25
CA LEU A 248 -5.72 -12.80 6.74
C LEU A 248 -5.01 -14.04 6.19
N ALA A 249 -3.75 -13.90 5.74
CA ALA A 249 -2.99 -15.03 5.21
C ALA A 249 -2.68 -16.10 6.25
N ARG A 250 -2.50 -15.70 7.51
CA ARG A 250 -1.98 -16.59 8.54
C ARG A 250 -2.99 -17.65 9.00
N PRO A 251 -4.24 -17.32 9.38
CA PRO A 251 -5.21 -18.32 9.84
C PRO A 251 -5.51 -19.41 8.81
N VAL A 252 -5.55 -19.04 7.52
CA VAL A 252 -5.74 -20.02 6.42
C VAL A 252 -4.54 -20.96 6.33
N ALA A 253 -3.32 -20.44 6.37
CA ALA A 253 -2.12 -21.27 6.35
C ALA A 253 -1.99 -22.15 7.60
N GLU A 254 -2.38 -21.67 8.79
CA GLU A 254 -2.44 -22.46 10.02
C GLU A 254 -3.47 -23.59 9.93
N THR A 255 -4.63 -23.33 9.31
CA THR A 255 -5.66 -24.35 9.05
C THR A 255 -5.12 -25.47 8.15
N ILE A 256 -4.37 -25.12 7.10
CA ILE A 256 -3.69 -26.08 6.21
C ILE A 256 -2.65 -26.90 6.98
N LEU A 257 -1.83 -26.25 7.82
CA LEU A 257 -0.82 -26.94 8.64
C LEU A 257 -1.43 -27.89 9.68
N ALA A 258 -2.62 -27.57 10.18
CA ALA A 258 -3.39 -28.43 11.09
C ALA A 258 -4.02 -29.64 10.37
N GLY A 259 -3.80 -29.82 9.06
CA GLY A 259 -4.35 -30.92 8.28
C GLY A 259 -5.85 -30.80 7.99
N LYS A 260 -6.44 -29.61 8.18
CA LYS A 260 -7.85 -29.37 7.90
C LYS A 260 -8.05 -29.03 6.41
N ASN A 261 -9.17 -29.48 5.86
CA ASN A 261 -9.54 -29.20 4.48
C ASN A 261 -9.86 -27.71 4.28
N VAL A 262 -9.32 -27.13 3.20
CA VAL A 262 -9.60 -25.77 2.75
C VAL A 262 -10.08 -25.85 1.30
N PRO A 263 -11.12 -25.11 0.90
CA PRO A 263 -11.63 -25.17 -0.48
C PRO A 263 -10.56 -24.71 -1.50
N LEU A 264 -10.75 -25.06 -2.77
CA LEU A 264 -9.85 -24.62 -3.85
C LEU A 264 -9.88 -23.09 -4.06
N PHE A 265 -11.01 -22.47 -3.73
CA PHE A 265 -11.24 -21.04 -3.78
C PHE A 265 -11.89 -20.57 -2.48
N LEU A 266 -11.39 -19.48 -1.89
CA LEU A 266 -12.00 -18.87 -0.72
C LEU A 266 -13.06 -17.87 -1.19
N SER A 267 -14.33 -18.26 -1.10
CA SER A 267 -15.47 -17.43 -1.51
C SER A 267 -15.94 -16.45 -0.44
N ASP A 268 -15.48 -16.58 0.81
CA ASP A 268 -15.75 -15.63 1.87
C ASP A 268 -15.16 -14.25 1.56
N ILE A 269 -15.99 -13.20 1.71
CA ILE A 269 -15.53 -11.82 1.75
C ILE A 269 -14.79 -11.67 3.08
N PRO A 270 -13.45 -11.58 3.10
CA PRO A 270 -12.66 -10.65 2.27
C PRO A 270 -11.70 -11.25 1.22
N TYR A 271 -11.61 -12.58 1.08
CA TYR A 271 -10.55 -13.24 0.31
C TYR A 271 -10.79 -13.16 -1.21
N LEU A 272 -11.83 -13.84 -1.72
CA LEU A 272 -12.17 -13.95 -3.14
C LEU A 272 -10.96 -14.27 -4.03
N VAL A 273 -10.17 -15.28 -3.63
CA VAL A 273 -8.93 -15.74 -4.29
C VAL A 273 -8.76 -17.26 -4.21
N GLY A 274 -7.96 -17.83 -5.11
CA GLY A 274 -7.57 -19.24 -5.05
C GLY A 274 -6.64 -19.54 -3.87
N THR A 275 -6.62 -20.79 -3.39
CA THR A 275 -5.92 -21.15 -2.15
C THR A 275 -4.45 -21.50 -2.29
N MET A 276 -3.91 -21.59 -3.52
CA MET A 276 -2.54 -22.04 -3.77
C MET A 276 -1.48 -21.21 -3.03
N TYR A 277 -1.67 -19.89 -2.90
CA TYR A 277 -0.77 -19.03 -2.13
C TYR A 277 -0.64 -19.49 -0.66
N TYR A 278 -1.74 -19.83 0.00
CA TYR A 278 -1.72 -20.24 1.41
C TYR A 278 -1.10 -21.62 1.61
N PHE A 279 -1.25 -22.53 0.64
CA PHE A 279 -0.51 -23.80 0.64
C PHE A 279 1.00 -23.57 0.56
N TRP A 280 1.44 -22.71 -0.36
CA TRP A 280 2.86 -22.38 -0.49
C TRP A 280 3.39 -21.69 0.76
N LEU A 281 2.60 -20.79 1.34
CA LEU A 281 2.92 -20.11 2.59
C LEU A 281 3.02 -21.09 3.78
N ALA A 282 2.11 -22.06 3.86
CA ALA A 282 2.13 -23.12 4.87
C ALA A 282 3.40 -23.98 4.75
N VAL A 283 3.76 -24.41 3.53
CA VAL A 283 5.00 -25.16 3.27
C VAL A 283 6.22 -24.33 3.69
N TRP A 284 6.26 -23.04 3.30
CA TRP A 284 7.32 -22.13 3.71
C TRP A 284 7.41 -22.00 5.23
N GLY A 285 6.30 -21.81 5.92
CA GLY A 285 6.24 -21.73 7.38
C GLY A 285 6.75 -23.01 8.04
N LYS A 286 6.41 -24.20 7.50
CA LYS A 286 6.94 -25.49 7.98
C LYS A 286 8.45 -25.60 7.81
N MET A 287 8.99 -25.09 6.70
CA MET A 287 10.44 -25.13 6.41
C MET A 287 11.25 -24.11 7.23
N THR A 288 10.66 -22.99 7.64
CA THR A 288 11.38 -21.84 8.23
C THR A 288 11.10 -21.61 9.71
N GLY A 289 10.43 -22.55 10.39
CA GLY A 289 10.23 -22.51 11.84
C GLY A 289 8.94 -21.82 12.32
N GLY A 290 7.96 -21.62 11.43
CA GLY A 290 6.60 -21.19 11.76
C GLY A 290 6.09 -20.02 10.91
N LEU A 291 4.80 -19.69 11.09
CA LEU A 291 4.10 -18.59 10.42
C LEU A 291 4.20 -17.28 11.21
N THR A 292 5.42 -16.86 11.53
CA THR A 292 5.66 -15.49 12.03
C THR A 292 5.52 -14.51 10.86
N PHE A 293 5.09 -13.27 11.11
CA PHE A 293 4.99 -12.26 10.05
C PHE A 293 6.34 -12.01 9.36
N GLU A 294 7.44 -12.08 10.10
CA GLU A 294 8.78 -12.03 9.53
C GLU A 294 8.99 -13.13 8.50
N ASN A 295 8.75 -14.39 8.87
CA ASN A 295 8.88 -15.52 7.95
C ASN A 295 7.94 -15.40 6.76
N MET A 296 6.69 -14.99 6.98
CA MET A 296 5.72 -14.81 5.89
C MET A 296 6.14 -13.71 4.92
N ARG A 297 6.70 -12.59 5.40
CA ARG A 297 7.27 -11.54 4.54
C ARG A 297 8.53 -12.03 3.83
N MET A 298 9.37 -12.82 4.49
CA MET A 298 10.56 -13.42 3.88
C MET A 298 10.23 -14.34 2.70
N PHE A 299 9.03 -14.94 2.67
CA PHE A 299 8.56 -15.69 1.50
C PHE A 299 8.38 -14.79 0.27
N SER A 300 7.81 -13.60 0.46
CA SER A 300 7.69 -12.59 -0.60
C SER A 300 9.04 -12.00 -0.98
N VAL A 301 9.97 -11.84 -0.03
CA VAL A 301 11.35 -11.40 -0.29
C VAL A 301 12.05 -12.40 -1.22
N PHE A 302 11.88 -13.69 -0.96
CA PHE A 302 12.39 -14.76 -1.81
C PHE A 302 11.77 -14.69 -3.21
N ALA A 303 10.44 -14.60 -3.32
CA ALA A 303 9.75 -14.51 -4.61
C ALA A 303 10.19 -13.29 -5.42
N GLY A 304 10.31 -12.12 -4.79
CA GLY A 304 10.78 -10.90 -5.41
C GLY A 304 12.24 -10.97 -5.86
N THR A 305 13.11 -11.60 -5.05
CA THR A 305 14.52 -11.81 -5.39
C THR A 305 14.66 -12.74 -6.59
N LEU A 306 13.89 -13.84 -6.61
CA LEU A 306 13.85 -14.75 -7.74
C LEU A 306 13.36 -14.06 -9.01
N ASN A 307 12.39 -13.15 -8.92
CA ASN A 307 11.89 -12.41 -10.08
C ASN A 307 12.96 -11.53 -10.74
N VAL A 308 13.88 -10.94 -9.95
CA VAL A 308 15.03 -10.18 -10.48
C VAL A 308 15.96 -11.07 -11.31
N VAL A 309 16.14 -12.33 -10.92
CA VAL A 309 16.93 -13.29 -11.70
C VAL A 309 16.15 -13.70 -12.96
N MET A 310 14.86 -13.95 -12.83
CA MET A 310 14.02 -14.42 -13.93
C MET A 310 13.81 -13.36 -15.01
N ILE A 311 13.74 -12.06 -14.65
CA ILE A 311 13.60 -11.00 -15.64
C ILE A 311 14.84 -10.92 -16.55
N TYR A 312 16.04 -11.16 -16.01
CA TYR A 312 17.25 -11.26 -16.85
C TYR A 312 17.09 -12.36 -17.89
N PHE A 313 16.64 -13.55 -17.46
CA PHE A 313 16.51 -14.68 -18.37
C PHE A 313 15.47 -14.42 -19.46
N LEU A 314 14.30 -13.89 -19.12
CA LEU A 314 13.28 -13.50 -20.10
C LEU A 314 13.84 -12.48 -21.11
N VAL A 315 14.42 -11.38 -20.62
CA VAL A 315 14.88 -10.29 -21.48
C VAL A 315 16.08 -10.71 -22.33
N ARG A 316 16.91 -11.64 -21.85
CA ARG A 316 18.04 -12.19 -22.62
C ARG A 316 17.55 -12.91 -23.87
N GLU A 317 16.46 -13.67 -23.77
CA GLU A 317 15.86 -14.37 -24.92
C GLU A 317 15.22 -13.41 -25.93
N MET A 318 14.68 -12.27 -25.46
CA MET A 318 13.94 -11.31 -26.30
C MET A 318 14.82 -10.19 -26.91
N PHE A 319 15.65 -9.55 -26.08
CA PHE A 319 16.36 -8.30 -26.43
C PHE A 319 17.87 -8.39 -26.19
N GLY A 320 18.36 -9.59 -25.87
CA GLY A 320 19.77 -9.88 -25.71
C GLY A 320 20.34 -9.49 -24.34
N ARG A 321 21.59 -9.88 -24.14
CA ARG A 321 22.30 -9.84 -22.86
C ARG A 321 22.38 -8.47 -22.18
N ARG A 322 22.66 -7.41 -22.94
CA ARG A 322 22.84 -6.06 -22.36
C ARG A 322 21.56 -5.55 -21.74
N THR A 323 20.47 -5.60 -22.50
CA THR A 323 19.13 -5.23 -22.03
C THR A 323 18.74 -6.05 -20.81
N ALA A 324 19.09 -7.34 -20.78
CA ALA A 324 18.81 -8.23 -19.66
C ALA A 324 19.52 -7.82 -18.36
N LEU A 325 20.81 -7.47 -18.43
CA LEU A 325 21.54 -6.97 -17.26
C LEU A 325 20.93 -5.65 -16.75
N VAL A 326 20.61 -4.72 -17.66
CA VAL A 326 19.94 -3.46 -17.30
C VAL A 326 18.60 -3.75 -16.63
N SER A 327 17.80 -4.69 -17.14
CA SER A 327 16.52 -5.09 -16.53
C SER A 327 16.67 -5.63 -15.11
N ALA A 328 17.65 -6.50 -14.87
CA ALA A 328 17.92 -7.01 -13.52
C ALA A 328 18.35 -5.90 -12.56
N VAL A 329 19.23 -5.00 -13.00
CA VAL A 329 19.68 -3.85 -12.18
C VAL A 329 18.51 -2.93 -11.85
N VAL A 330 17.73 -2.51 -12.85
CA VAL A 330 16.58 -1.63 -12.64
C VAL A 330 15.57 -2.29 -11.69
N MET A 331 15.23 -3.56 -11.89
CA MET A 331 14.26 -4.28 -11.05
C MET A 331 14.75 -4.54 -9.62
N THR A 332 16.08 -4.59 -9.41
CA THR A 332 16.66 -4.72 -8.06
C THR A 332 16.24 -3.56 -7.17
N PHE A 333 16.29 -2.33 -7.71
CA PHE A 333 15.98 -1.10 -6.98
C PHE A 333 14.56 -0.58 -7.21
N PHE A 334 13.82 -1.14 -8.16
CA PHE A 334 12.53 -0.60 -8.57
C PHE A 334 11.53 -0.60 -7.42
N TYR A 335 11.26 0.59 -6.90
CA TYR A 335 10.42 0.85 -5.73
C TYR A 335 9.08 0.11 -5.75
N TYR A 336 8.36 0.17 -6.88
CA TYR A 336 7.08 -0.51 -7.02
C TYR A 336 7.20 -2.03 -6.81
N HIS A 337 8.24 -2.67 -7.34
CA HIS A 337 8.45 -4.09 -7.10
C HIS A 337 8.93 -4.40 -5.68
N VAL A 338 9.72 -3.50 -5.06
CA VAL A 338 10.20 -3.65 -3.67
C VAL A 338 9.05 -3.66 -2.68
N ILE A 339 8.06 -2.76 -2.80
CA ILE A 339 6.86 -2.74 -1.92
C ILE A 339 6.21 -4.12 -1.87
N TYR A 340 5.80 -4.64 -3.03
CA TYR A 340 5.05 -5.90 -3.10
C TYR A 340 5.91 -7.13 -2.79
N SER A 341 7.24 -7.04 -2.93
CA SER A 341 8.18 -8.09 -2.50
C SER A 341 8.36 -8.16 -0.98
N ARG A 342 7.78 -7.24 -0.21
CA ARG A 342 7.96 -7.14 1.25
C ARG A 342 6.68 -7.30 2.05
N LEU A 343 5.54 -7.44 1.37
CA LEU A 343 4.25 -7.73 1.98
C LEU A 343 4.02 -9.24 2.02
N SER A 344 3.51 -9.78 3.11
CA SER A 344 3.13 -11.20 3.22
C SER A 344 1.81 -11.50 2.49
N TRP A 345 1.77 -11.23 1.19
CA TRP A 345 0.60 -11.44 0.34
C TRP A 345 0.96 -11.92 -1.08
N LEU A 346 -0.05 -12.38 -1.81
CA LEU A 346 0.08 -13.14 -3.07
C LEU A 346 0.54 -12.33 -4.30
N TRP A 347 0.59 -11.00 -4.24
CA TRP A 347 0.74 -10.16 -5.43
C TRP A 347 2.09 -10.31 -6.14
N VAL A 348 3.21 -10.45 -5.42
CA VAL A 348 4.54 -10.58 -6.03
C VAL A 348 4.68 -11.85 -6.89
N PHE A 349 3.86 -12.88 -6.61
CA PHE A 349 3.84 -14.11 -7.40
C PHE A 349 3.26 -13.90 -8.80
N VAL A 350 2.44 -12.87 -9.01
CA VAL A 350 1.88 -12.54 -10.33
C VAL A 350 2.98 -12.22 -11.36
N PRO A 351 3.83 -11.19 -11.16
CA PRO A 351 4.91 -10.92 -12.11
C PRO A 351 5.95 -12.04 -12.14
N LEU A 352 6.19 -12.75 -11.03
CA LEU A 352 7.12 -13.88 -11.00
C LEU A 352 6.68 -15.02 -11.93
N LEU A 353 5.45 -15.52 -11.75
CA LEU A 353 4.90 -16.64 -12.52
C LEU A 353 4.68 -16.25 -13.99
N ALA A 354 4.32 -14.98 -14.26
CA ALA A 354 4.27 -14.45 -15.61
C ALA A 354 5.66 -14.43 -16.28
N THR A 355 6.70 -13.95 -15.59
CA THR A 355 8.07 -13.95 -16.11
C THR A 355 8.57 -15.38 -16.37
N PHE A 356 8.29 -16.34 -15.49
CA PHE A 356 8.58 -17.76 -15.75
C PHE A 356 7.88 -18.27 -17.01
N SER A 357 6.57 -18.01 -17.14
CA SER A 357 5.76 -18.42 -18.29
C SER A 357 6.37 -17.89 -19.59
N PHE A 358 6.63 -16.58 -19.66
CA PHE A 358 7.18 -15.95 -20.85
C PHE A 358 8.62 -16.37 -21.13
N TRP A 359 9.46 -16.55 -20.10
CA TRP A 359 10.82 -17.01 -20.30
C TRP A 359 10.83 -18.40 -20.93
N PHE A 360 10.05 -19.34 -20.39
CA PHE A 360 9.95 -20.68 -20.96
C PHE A 360 9.39 -20.65 -22.39
N TYR A 361 8.39 -19.81 -22.66
CA TYR A 361 7.86 -19.62 -24.02
C TYR A 361 8.96 -19.17 -25.00
N PHE A 362 9.69 -18.09 -24.71
CA PHE A 362 10.73 -17.58 -25.62
C PHE A 362 11.96 -18.48 -25.67
N LYS A 363 12.29 -19.18 -24.58
CA LYS A 363 13.32 -20.20 -24.58
C LYS A 363 12.94 -21.39 -25.45
N ALA A 364 11.67 -21.80 -25.46
CA ALA A 364 11.15 -22.83 -26.35
C ALA A 364 11.25 -22.38 -27.81
N GLU A 365 10.84 -21.14 -28.10
CA GLU A 365 10.93 -20.53 -29.43
C GLU A 365 12.39 -20.47 -29.95
N ASN A 366 13.34 -20.12 -29.09
CA ASN A 366 14.76 -20.02 -29.47
C ASN A 366 15.47 -21.38 -29.57
N THR A 367 15.03 -22.41 -28.83
CA THR A 367 15.69 -23.73 -28.80
C THR A 367 14.96 -24.82 -29.58
N GLY A 368 13.70 -24.61 -29.94
CA GLY A 368 12.83 -25.60 -30.58
C GLY A 368 12.39 -26.75 -29.66
N LYS A 369 12.71 -26.72 -28.35
CA LYS A 369 12.44 -27.85 -27.44
C LYS A 369 11.03 -27.78 -26.85
N ILE A 370 10.26 -28.85 -27.06
CA ILE A 370 8.86 -28.94 -26.65
C ILE A 370 8.64 -28.88 -25.14
N VAL A 371 9.58 -29.39 -24.34
CA VAL A 371 9.49 -29.38 -22.86
C VAL A 371 9.33 -27.96 -22.31
N TYR A 372 9.92 -26.96 -22.96
CA TYR A 372 9.80 -25.58 -22.53
C TYR A 372 8.41 -24.99 -22.82
N TYR A 373 7.70 -25.46 -23.86
CA TYR A 373 6.29 -25.11 -24.06
C TYR A 373 5.40 -25.71 -22.96
N ALA A 374 5.65 -26.98 -22.59
CA ALA A 374 4.94 -27.61 -21.48
C ALA A 374 5.19 -26.88 -20.14
N LEU A 375 6.44 -26.51 -19.85
CA LEU A 375 6.79 -25.72 -18.66
C LEU A 375 6.15 -24.32 -18.70
N SER A 376 6.12 -23.66 -19.86
CA SER A 376 5.38 -22.40 -20.02
C SER A 376 3.90 -22.59 -19.67
N GLY A 377 3.26 -23.66 -20.14
CA GLY A 377 1.87 -23.98 -19.83
C GLY A 377 1.65 -24.23 -18.35
N LEU A 378 2.54 -24.99 -17.71
CA LEU A 378 2.51 -25.26 -16.28
C LEU A 378 2.50 -23.95 -15.46
N PHE A 379 3.39 -23.00 -15.76
CA PHE A 379 3.44 -21.73 -15.04
C PHE A 379 2.26 -20.81 -15.35
N VAL A 380 1.69 -20.88 -16.57
CA VAL A 380 0.42 -20.21 -16.89
C VAL A 380 -0.69 -20.76 -15.99
N GLY A 381 -0.86 -22.08 -15.93
CA GLY A 381 -1.87 -22.74 -15.10
C GLY A 381 -1.70 -22.44 -13.61
N LEU A 382 -0.46 -22.50 -13.09
CA LEU A 382 -0.17 -22.14 -11.69
C LEU A 382 -0.52 -20.68 -11.40
N GLY A 383 -0.17 -19.76 -12.30
CA GLY A 383 -0.45 -18.33 -12.14
C GLY A 383 -1.93 -18.01 -11.95
N LEU A 384 -2.82 -18.80 -12.56
CA LEU A 384 -4.28 -18.62 -12.49
C LEU A 384 -4.87 -18.90 -11.09
N TYR A 385 -4.17 -19.61 -10.22
CA TYR A 385 -4.60 -19.84 -8.84
C TYR A 385 -4.33 -18.65 -7.89
N PHE A 386 -3.54 -17.67 -8.32
CA PHE A 386 -3.15 -16.55 -7.48
C PHE A 386 -4.13 -15.37 -7.65
N TYR A 387 -3.64 -14.24 -8.17
CA TYR A 387 -4.41 -13.00 -8.25
C TYR A 387 -5.16 -12.86 -9.57
N ASN A 388 -6.21 -12.03 -9.58
CA ASN A 388 -6.97 -11.72 -10.78
C ASN A 388 -6.12 -11.19 -11.95
N ALA A 389 -5.08 -10.41 -11.68
CA ALA A 389 -4.20 -9.90 -12.74
C ALA A 389 -3.49 -11.02 -13.53
N SER A 390 -3.25 -12.19 -12.92
CA SER A 390 -2.65 -13.35 -13.62
C SER A 390 -3.55 -13.90 -14.72
N LYS A 391 -4.87 -13.65 -14.68
CA LYS A 391 -5.83 -14.10 -15.71
C LYS A 391 -5.55 -13.48 -17.08
N MET A 392 -4.79 -12.39 -17.13
CA MET A 392 -4.36 -11.76 -18.38
C MET A 392 -3.21 -12.50 -19.07
N VAL A 393 -2.43 -13.32 -18.36
CA VAL A 393 -1.27 -14.04 -18.93
C VAL A 393 -1.66 -14.96 -20.12
N PRO A 394 -2.66 -15.86 -20.02
CA PRO A 394 -3.07 -16.65 -21.19
C PRO A 394 -3.61 -15.78 -22.33
N ILE A 395 -4.34 -14.68 -22.00
CA ILE A 395 -4.88 -13.74 -23.00
C ILE A 395 -3.73 -13.06 -23.77
N ILE A 396 -2.66 -12.68 -23.09
CA ILE A 396 -1.45 -12.08 -23.71
C ILE A 396 -0.84 -13.03 -24.74
N LEU A 397 -0.70 -14.32 -24.41
CA LEU A 397 -0.15 -15.31 -25.35
C LEU A 397 -1.06 -15.50 -26.57
N VAL A 398 -2.37 -15.60 -26.36
CA VAL A 398 -3.35 -15.72 -27.46
C VAL A 398 -3.31 -14.49 -28.36
N LEU A 399 -3.35 -13.28 -27.80
CA LEU A 399 -3.27 -12.03 -28.57
C LEU A 399 -1.94 -11.92 -29.31
N TYR A 400 -0.84 -12.39 -28.72
CA TYR A 400 0.44 -12.46 -29.40
C TYR A 400 0.41 -13.42 -30.60
N TRP A 401 -0.18 -14.61 -30.47
CA TRP A 401 -0.34 -15.54 -31.59
C TRP A 401 -1.23 -14.98 -32.69
N LEU A 402 -2.34 -14.31 -32.33
CA LEU A 402 -3.20 -13.60 -33.27
C LEU A 402 -2.43 -12.50 -34.02
N TYR A 403 -1.58 -11.75 -33.32
CA TYR A 403 -0.68 -10.79 -33.94
C TYR A 403 0.29 -11.45 -34.92
N LEU A 404 0.86 -12.62 -34.59
CA LEU A 404 1.77 -13.35 -35.49
C LEU A 404 1.08 -13.76 -36.80
N LEU A 405 -0.25 -14.01 -36.79
CA LEU A 405 -1.01 -14.33 -38.00
C LEU A 405 -1.06 -13.19 -39.02
N LEU A 406 -0.83 -11.94 -38.60
CA LEU A 406 -0.87 -10.76 -39.48
C LEU A 406 0.30 -10.69 -40.46
N PHE A 407 1.38 -11.43 -40.22
CA PHE A 407 2.59 -11.40 -41.06
C PHE A 407 2.88 -12.79 -41.62
N LYS A 408 3.04 -12.89 -42.95
CA LYS A 408 3.22 -14.17 -43.65
C LYS A 408 4.33 -15.04 -43.04
N SER A 409 5.50 -14.45 -42.76
CA SER A 409 6.65 -15.17 -42.21
C SER A 409 6.38 -15.76 -40.82
N TYR A 410 5.72 -15.01 -39.94
CA TYR A 410 5.37 -15.48 -38.61
C TYR A 410 4.21 -16.47 -38.62
N ARG A 411 3.26 -16.31 -39.56
CA ARG A 411 2.16 -17.26 -39.76
C ARG A 411 2.67 -18.65 -40.15
N GLU A 412 3.66 -18.74 -41.02
CA GLU A 412 4.28 -20.03 -41.38
C GLU A 412 5.01 -20.66 -40.19
N TRP A 413 5.77 -19.87 -39.44
CA TRP A 413 6.38 -20.34 -38.19
C TRP A 413 5.35 -20.87 -37.19
N LEU A 414 4.22 -20.17 -37.01
CA LEU A 414 3.17 -20.58 -36.08
C LEU A 414 2.50 -21.89 -36.51
N LYS A 415 2.24 -22.08 -37.82
CA LYS A 415 1.70 -23.34 -38.36
C LYS A 415 2.62 -24.52 -38.07
N LEU A 416 3.93 -24.34 -38.24
CA LEU A 416 4.93 -25.38 -37.96
C LEU A 416 5.01 -25.73 -36.46
N ASN A 417 4.65 -24.78 -35.59
CA ASN A 417 4.73 -24.93 -34.14
C ASN A 417 3.34 -25.08 -33.48
N ILE A 418 2.29 -25.44 -34.22
CA ILE A 418 0.92 -25.49 -33.67
C ILE A 418 0.78 -26.53 -32.55
N TRP A 419 1.46 -27.68 -32.69
CA TRP A 419 1.53 -28.70 -31.65
C TRP A 419 2.23 -28.20 -30.38
N SER A 420 3.20 -27.30 -30.53
CA SER A 420 3.85 -26.63 -29.40
C SER A 420 2.88 -25.74 -28.63
N MET A 421 2.02 -25.00 -29.34
CA MET A 421 0.97 -24.19 -28.71
C MET A 421 -0.07 -25.07 -28.03
N PHE A 422 -0.46 -26.19 -28.66
CA PHE A 422 -1.39 -27.16 -28.07
C PHE A 422 -0.82 -27.75 -26.77
N ILE A 423 0.45 -28.14 -26.74
CA ILE A 423 1.10 -28.69 -25.54
C ILE A 423 1.17 -27.65 -24.41
N LEU A 424 1.42 -26.38 -24.73
CA LEU A 424 1.34 -25.31 -23.73
C LEU A 424 -0.08 -25.19 -23.15
N ILE A 425 -1.11 -25.16 -24.00
CA ILE A 425 -2.51 -25.08 -23.57
C ILE A 425 -2.88 -26.31 -22.73
N ALA A 426 -2.52 -27.51 -23.18
CA ALA A 426 -2.80 -28.75 -22.48
C ALA A 426 -2.14 -28.79 -21.10
N ALA A 427 -0.89 -28.35 -20.97
CA ALA A 427 -0.21 -28.25 -19.68
C ALA A 427 -0.86 -27.20 -18.76
N ALA A 428 -1.28 -26.05 -19.30
CA ALA A 428 -1.99 -25.03 -18.53
C ALA A 428 -3.35 -25.54 -18.01
N LEU A 429 -4.10 -26.23 -18.87
CA LEU A 429 -5.38 -26.86 -18.50
C LEU A 429 -5.20 -28.02 -17.53
N ALA A 430 -4.13 -28.82 -17.66
CA ALA A 430 -3.85 -29.90 -16.72
C ALA A 430 -3.60 -29.37 -15.30
N VAL A 431 -2.87 -28.25 -15.18
CA VAL A 431 -2.61 -27.62 -13.89
C VAL A 431 -3.84 -26.89 -13.36
N PHE A 432 -4.56 -26.13 -14.18
CA PHE A 432 -5.72 -25.33 -13.76
C PHE A 432 -7.04 -26.13 -13.72
N GLY A 433 -7.05 -27.36 -14.24
CA GLY A 433 -8.21 -28.24 -14.38
C GLY A 433 -9.03 -28.41 -13.10
N PRO A 434 -8.43 -28.62 -11.91
CA PRO A 434 -9.18 -28.71 -10.66
C PRO A 434 -10.00 -27.45 -10.36
N MET A 435 -9.47 -26.26 -10.66
CA MET A 435 -10.23 -25.01 -10.49
C MET A 435 -11.34 -24.89 -11.54
N ILE A 436 -11.15 -25.41 -12.76
CA ILE A 436 -12.22 -25.45 -13.77
C ILE A 436 -13.39 -26.30 -13.25
N GLY A 437 -13.13 -27.47 -12.66
CA GLY A 437 -14.16 -28.30 -12.02
C GLY A 437 -14.89 -27.57 -10.89
N TYR A 438 -14.16 -26.83 -10.05
CA TYR A 438 -14.80 -25.99 -9.03
C TYR A 438 -15.66 -24.88 -9.64
N ILE A 439 -15.20 -24.21 -10.71
CA ILE A 439 -15.94 -23.13 -11.39
C ILE A 439 -17.24 -23.65 -12.01
N THR A 440 -17.28 -24.89 -12.51
CA THR A 440 -18.51 -25.46 -13.08
C THR A 440 -19.62 -25.63 -12.04
N GLU A 441 -19.26 -25.85 -10.78
CA GLU A 441 -20.20 -26.03 -9.67
C GLU A 441 -20.49 -24.70 -8.93
N HIS A 442 -19.49 -23.84 -8.80
CA HIS A 442 -19.52 -22.61 -7.98
C HIS A 442 -19.29 -21.32 -8.78
N SER A 443 -19.82 -21.26 -10.02
CA SER A 443 -19.57 -20.14 -10.94
C SER A 443 -19.90 -18.76 -10.36
N PHE A 444 -21.00 -18.65 -9.61
CA PHE A 444 -21.40 -17.37 -9.00
C PHE A 444 -20.37 -16.87 -8.00
N GLU A 445 -19.91 -17.73 -7.10
CA GLU A 445 -18.93 -17.41 -6.06
C GLU A 445 -17.59 -16.98 -6.66
N TYR A 446 -17.09 -17.72 -7.64
CA TYR A 446 -15.80 -17.44 -8.29
C TYR A 446 -15.81 -16.09 -9.04
N PHE A 447 -16.90 -15.77 -9.74
CA PHE A 447 -17.02 -14.54 -10.52
C PHE A 447 -17.58 -13.34 -9.73
N MET A 448 -17.94 -13.53 -8.45
CA MET A 448 -18.56 -12.49 -7.61
C MET A 448 -17.71 -11.21 -7.57
N ARG A 449 -16.39 -11.32 -7.44
CA ARG A 449 -15.46 -10.18 -7.41
C ARG A 449 -15.47 -9.38 -8.72
N ILE A 450 -15.45 -10.09 -9.84
CA ILE A 450 -15.45 -9.47 -11.18
C ILE A 450 -16.80 -8.79 -11.43
N LYS A 451 -17.90 -9.44 -11.05
CA LYS A 451 -19.25 -8.86 -11.14
C LYS A 451 -19.41 -7.64 -10.25
N GLY A 452 -18.93 -7.68 -8.99
CA GLY A 452 -19.01 -6.56 -8.06
C GLY A 452 -18.18 -5.34 -8.50
N GLU A 453 -16.94 -5.55 -8.93
CA GLU A 453 -16.07 -4.45 -9.40
C GLU A 453 -16.55 -3.84 -10.75
N ALA A 454 -17.15 -4.65 -11.62
CA ALA A 454 -17.70 -4.18 -12.90
C ALA A 454 -19.11 -3.57 -12.79
N ALA A 455 -19.96 -4.06 -11.87
CA ALA A 455 -21.34 -3.60 -11.71
C ALA A 455 -21.49 -2.35 -10.83
N ALA A 456 -20.53 -2.06 -9.93
CA ALA A 456 -20.62 -1.00 -8.92
C ALA A 456 -20.76 0.45 -9.44
N LYS A 457 -20.68 0.70 -10.76
CA LYS A 457 -20.94 2.05 -11.31
C LYS A 457 -21.82 2.09 -12.54
N THR A 458 -21.84 1.04 -13.34
CA THR A 458 -22.34 1.20 -14.70
C THR A 458 -23.81 0.86 -14.78
N GLY A 459 -24.29 -0.30 -14.33
CA GLY A 459 -25.67 -0.74 -14.61
C GLY A 459 -26.08 -0.57 -16.09
N THR A 460 -25.11 -0.36 -16.97
CA THR A 460 -25.25 0.21 -18.31
C THR A 460 -24.65 -0.75 -19.29
N ASN A 461 -25.21 -0.75 -20.48
CA ASN A 461 -24.73 -1.52 -21.61
C ASN A 461 -23.23 -1.22 -21.84
N ILE A 462 -22.42 -2.27 -22.01
CA ILE A 462 -20.96 -2.21 -22.28
C ILE A 462 -20.62 -1.50 -23.61
N PHE A 463 -21.62 -1.21 -24.44
CA PHE A 463 -21.46 -0.41 -25.67
C PHE A 463 -21.97 1.02 -25.54
N SER A 464 -22.38 1.44 -24.34
CA SER A 464 -22.83 2.81 -24.11
C SER A 464 -21.69 3.82 -24.22
N VAL A 465 -22.01 5.04 -24.68
CA VAL A 465 -21.06 6.16 -24.72
C VAL A 465 -20.51 6.45 -23.32
N GLN A 466 -21.32 6.28 -22.27
CA GLN A 466 -20.89 6.42 -20.88
C GLN A 466 -19.80 5.41 -20.51
N PHE A 467 -19.94 4.15 -20.91
CA PHE A 467 -18.94 3.12 -20.66
C PHE A 467 -17.63 3.39 -21.40
N LEU A 468 -17.70 3.80 -22.67
CA LEU A 468 -16.50 4.17 -23.45
C LEU A 468 -15.78 5.38 -22.85
N LYS A 469 -16.52 6.39 -22.39
CA LYS A 469 -15.97 7.54 -21.68
C LYS A 469 -15.31 7.11 -20.37
N PHE A 470 -15.97 6.25 -19.59
CA PHE A 470 -15.39 5.68 -18.37
C PHE A 470 -14.08 4.93 -18.65
N LEU A 471 -14.04 4.07 -19.67
CA LEU A 471 -12.82 3.35 -20.04
C LEU A 471 -11.69 4.30 -20.45
N ALA A 472 -11.99 5.35 -21.21
CA ALA A 472 -11.00 6.34 -21.62
C ALA A 472 -10.44 7.09 -20.41
N GLU A 473 -11.30 7.60 -19.53
CA GLU A 473 -10.91 8.29 -18.30
C GLU A 473 -10.10 7.37 -17.37
N ASN A 474 -10.57 6.14 -17.15
CA ASN A 474 -9.88 5.20 -16.28
C ASN A 474 -8.55 4.72 -16.86
N SER A 475 -8.44 4.61 -18.20
CA SER A 475 -7.17 4.32 -18.87
C SER A 475 -6.15 5.44 -18.66
N VAL A 476 -6.58 6.71 -18.77
CA VAL A 476 -5.72 7.87 -18.48
C VAL A 476 -5.30 7.85 -17.01
N ASN A 477 -6.22 7.64 -16.08
CA ASN A 477 -5.93 7.59 -14.64
C ASN A 477 -4.94 6.46 -14.28
N ASN A 478 -5.08 5.29 -14.90
CA ASN A 478 -4.15 4.18 -14.68
C ASN A 478 -2.80 4.39 -15.35
N PHE A 479 -2.71 5.11 -16.46
CA PHE A 479 -1.43 5.49 -17.06
C PHE A 479 -0.70 6.57 -16.23
N GLN A 480 -1.45 7.51 -15.63
CA GLN A 480 -0.92 8.53 -14.72
C GLN A 480 -0.19 7.95 -13.51
N LEU A 481 -0.60 6.76 -13.05
CA LEU A 481 0.03 6.01 -11.97
C LEU A 481 1.56 5.93 -12.12
N PHE A 482 2.04 5.82 -13.36
CA PHE A 482 3.45 5.70 -13.66
C PHE A 482 4.18 7.04 -13.70
N LEU A 483 3.55 8.11 -14.18
CA LEU A 483 4.25 9.33 -14.57
C LEU A 483 3.96 10.54 -13.68
N THR A 484 2.72 10.70 -13.22
CA THR A 484 2.25 11.97 -12.64
C THR A 484 1.77 11.82 -11.20
N LYS A 485 0.81 10.93 -10.94
CA LYS A 485 0.14 10.81 -9.65
C LYS A 485 -0.45 9.41 -9.49
N SER A 486 -0.28 8.83 -8.30
CA SER A 486 -0.92 7.58 -7.90
C SER A 486 -2.16 7.80 -7.03
N GLY A 487 -2.83 6.71 -6.62
CA GLY A 487 -3.96 6.76 -5.70
C GLY A 487 -3.61 7.27 -4.30
N VAL A 488 -4.65 7.43 -3.47
CA VAL A 488 -4.54 7.95 -2.09
C VAL A 488 -4.23 6.87 -1.05
N GLY A 489 -4.34 5.59 -1.41
CA GLY A 489 -4.13 4.46 -0.49
C GLY A 489 -2.66 4.26 -0.18
N GLY A 490 -2.27 4.49 1.09
CA GLY A 490 -0.90 4.31 1.58
C GLY A 490 -0.47 2.84 1.56
N TYR A 491 -1.43 1.92 1.58
CA TYR A 491 -1.17 0.49 1.48
C TYR A 491 -0.47 0.07 0.17
N PHE A 492 -0.87 0.68 -0.95
CA PHE A 492 -0.46 0.22 -2.29
C PHE A 492 0.72 1.01 -2.85
N ASN A 493 0.91 2.24 -2.37
CA ASN A 493 1.97 3.15 -2.78
C ASN A 493 2.09 4.31 -1.79
N LEU A 494 3.17 5.08 -1.86
CA LEU A 494 3.25 6.41 -1.27
C LEU A 494 2.15 7.28 -1.91
N PRO A 495 1.20 7.81 -1.13
CA PRO A 495 0.03 8.48 -1.67
C PRO A 495 0.39 9.64 -2.60
N LEU A 496 -0.29 9.69 -3.75
CA LEU A 496 -0.16 10.75 -4.75
C LEU A 496 1.22 10.88 -5.42
N VAL A 497 2.17 9.98 -5.12
CA VAL A 497 3.50 9.97 -5.75
C VAL A 497 3.51 8.98 -6.91
N PRO A 498 4.02 9.32 -8.11
CA PRO A 498 4.08 8.39 -9.23
C PRO A 498 5.02 7.21 -8.95
N LEU A 499 4.80 6.08 -9.63
CA LEU A 499 5.62 4.88 -9.45
C LEU A 499 7.00 4.98 -10.11
N LEU A 500 7.13 5.76 -11.18
CA LEU A 500 8.42 6.01 -11.83
C LEU A 500 8.98 7.35 -11.34
N ASP A 501 10.25 7.36 -10.93
CA ASP A 501 10.97 8.61 -10.77
C ASP A 501 11.13 9.28 -12.15
N ARG A 502 11.46 10.58 -12.18
CA ARG A 502 11.55 11.35 -13.43
C ARG A 502 12.50 10.74 -14.46
N ILE A 503 13.58 10.11 -14.03
CA ILE A 503 14.57 9.55 -14.94
C ILE A 503 14.10 8.18 -15.46
N SER A 504 13.60 7.31 -14.57
CA SER A 504 12.97 6.05 -15.01
C SER A 504 11.78 6.30 -15.95
N ALA A 505 10.97 7.34 -15.68
CA ALA A 505 9.86 7.77 -16.52
C ALA A 505 10.32 8.21 -17.93
N PHE A 506 11.43 8.96 -18.02
CA PHE A 506 12.03 9.33 -19.31
C PHE A 506 12.44 8.10 -20.12
N PHE A 507 13.17 7.16 -19.51
CA PHE A 507 13.62 5.95 -20.21
C PHE A 507 12.47 5.00 -20.53
N PHE A 508 11.45 4.94 -19.68
CA PHE A 508 10.20 4.25 -19.95
C PHE A 508 9.52 4.80 -21.22
N LEU A 509 9.33 6.12 -21.32
CA LEU A 509 8.75 6.75 -22.51
C LEU A 509 9.62 6.51 -23.75
N ALA A 510 10.93 6.65 -23.64
CA ALA A 510 11.84 6.38 -24.74
C ALA A 510 11.74 4.92 -25.23
N GLY A 511 11.77 3.96 -24.30
CA GLY A 511 11.66 2.54 -24.62
C GLY A 511 10.31 2.14 -25.18
N MET A 512 9.22 2.68 -24.62
CA MET A 512 7.86 2.49 -25.15
C MET A 512 7.74 3.07 -26.56
N GLY A 513 8.25 4.28 -26.80
CA GLY A 513 8.25 4.92 -28.11
C GLY A 513 9.04 4.15 -29.17
N ILE A 514 10.25 3.69 -28.81
CA ILE A 514 11.07 2.82 -29.67
C ILE A 514 10.33 1.52 -29.98
N SER A 515 9.62 0.95 -29.00
CA SER A 515 8.86 -0.28 -29.18
C SER A 515 7.66 -0.10 -30.09
N LEU A 516 6.93 1.02 -29.97
CA LEU A 516 5.83 1.39 -30.86
C LEU A 516 6.29 1.54 -32.31
N PHE A 517 7.42 2.18 -32.55
CA PHE A 517 7.97 2.28 -33.91
C PHE A 517 8.36 0.89 -34.46
N ASN A 518 8.86 0.02 -33.59
CA ASN A 518 9.29 -1.34 -33.92
C ASN A 518 8.18 -2.38 -33.78
N PHE A 519 6.90 -1.99 -33.72
CA PHE A 519 5.80 -2.92 -33.47
C PHE A 519 5.66 -4.06 -34.48
N LYS A 520 6.29 -3.98 -35.67
CA LYS A 520 6.35 -5.07 -36.66
C LYS A 520 7.34 -6.19 -36.30
N LYS A 521 8.24 -5.93 -35.34
CA LYS A 521 9.18 -6.93 -34.81
C LYS A 521 8.49 -7.65 -33.65
N ARG A 522 8.44 -8.99 -33.72
CA ARG A 522 7.64 -9.84 -32.83
C ARG A 522 7.85 -9.58 -31.32
N HIS A 523 9.09 -9.41 -30.84
CA HIS A 523 9.35 -9.20 -29.41
C HIS A 523 8.88 -7.82 -28.91
N TYR A 524 8.94 -6.78 -29.75
CA TYR A 524 8.42 -5.46 -29.41
C TYR A 524 6.89 -5.46 -29.40
N ALA A 525 6.25 -6.17 -30.34
CA ALA A 525 4.80 -6.36 -30.35
C ALA A 525 4.30 -7.09 -29.09
N PHE A 526 4.96 -8.20 -28.73
CA PHE A 526 4.66 -8.93 -27.50
C PHE A 526 4.73 -8.01 -26.27
N LEU A 527 5.78 -7.19 -26.16
CA LEU A 527 5.96 -6.26 -25.04
C LEU A 527 4.83 -5.22 -24.96
N LEU A 528 4.36 -4.70 -26.10
CA LEU A 528 3.24 -3.77 -26.16
C LEU A 528 1.91 -4.44 -25.77
N ILE A 529 1.65 -5.66 -26.25
CA ILE A 529 0.48 -6.46 -25.87
C ILE A 529 0.51 -6.72 -24.35
N LEU A 530 1.66 -7.16 -23.83
CA LEU A 530 1.87 -7.38 -22.40
C LEU A 530 1.56 -6.11 -21.60
N PHE A 531 2.07 -4.94 -22.03
CA PHE A 531 1.79 -3.68 -21.35
C PHE A 531 0.30 -3.36 -21.31
N ILE A 532 -0.39 -3.37 -22.46
CA ILE A 532 -1.82 -3.04 -22.54
C ILE A 532 -2.65 -4.01 -21.69
N CYS A 533 -2.43 -5.32 -21.83
CA CYS A 533 -3.17 -6.34 -21.09
C CYS A 533 -2.86 -6.31 -19.59
N SER A 534 -1.64 -5.95 -19.19
CA SER A 534 -1.26 -5.84 -17.78
C SER A 534 -2.01 -4.76 -17.01
N LEU A 535 -2.60 -3.78 -17.72
CA LEU A 535 -3.42 -2.73 -17.15
C LEU A 535 -4.92 -3.06 -17.15
N ALA A 536 -5.34 -4.11 -17.85
CA ALA A 536 -6.76 -4.43 -18.05
C ALA A 536 -7.52 -4.55 -16.72
N ALA A 537 -6.97 -5.29 -15.75
CA ALA A 537 -7.60 -5.44 -14.43
C ALA A 537 -7.79 -4.10 -13.70
N ALA A 538 -6.91 -3.12 -13.91
CA ALA A 538 -7.02 -1.80 -13.30
C ALA A 538 -7.97 -0.88 -14.09
N ILE A 539 -8.01 -1.00 -15.41
CA ILE A 539 -8.88 -0.22 -16.31
C ILE A 539 -10.36 -0.63 -16.18
N PHE A 540 -10.64 -1.91 -15.97
CA PHE A 540 -12.03 -2.39 -15.86
C PHE A 540 -12.60 -2.30 -14.44
N ALA A 541 -11.75 -2.10 -13.42
CA ALA A 541 -12.20 -2.04 -12.05
C ALA A 541 -12.58 -0.63 -11.61
N VAL A 542 -13.50 -0.55 -10.65
CA VAL A 542 -13.93 0.68 -10.00
C VAL A 542 -13.73 0.57 -8.50
N SER A 543 -13.06 1.55 -7.91
CA SER A 543 -12.88 1.68 -6.47
C SER A 543 -12.74 3.14 -6.08
N PRO A 544 -13.23 3.55 -4.88
CA PRO A 544 -12.92 4.85 -4.31
C PRO A 544 -11.41 5.13 -4.16
N TRP A 545 -10.59 4.07 -4.17
CA TRP A 545 -9.14 4.12 -3.96
C TRP A 545 -8.33 4.12 -5.26
N ASP A 546 -8.99 4.10 -6.43
CA ASP A 546 -8.30 4.13 -7.72
C ASP A 546 -7.67 5.51 -8.03
N PRO A 547 -6.60 5.57 -8.83
CA PRO A 547 -5.90 4.46 -9.47
C PRO A 547 -5.08 3.63 -8.47
N ASN A 548 -5.29 2.32 -8.47
CA ASN A 548 -4.68 1.40 -7.52
C ASN A 548 -3.56 0.57 -8.17
N SER A 549 -2.33 0.69 -7.65
CA SER A 549 -1.17 -0.02 -8.20
C SER A 549 -1.32 -1.54 -8.10
N GLN A 550 -1.99 -2.09 -7.08
CA GLN A 550 -2.11 -3.56 -6.92
C GLN A 550 -2.77 -4.23 -8.14
N ARG A 551 -3.73 -3.55 -8.78
CA ARG A 551 -4.47 -4.07 -9.93
C ARG A 551 -3.61 -4.06 -11.20
N ALA A 552 -2.61 -3.19 -11.24
CA ALA A 552 -1.62 -3.08 -12.30
C ALA A 552 -0.31 -3.83 -11.96
N ILE A 553 -0.29 -4.76 -10.99
CA ILE A 553 0.94 -5.47 -10.55
C ILE A 553 1.68 -6.17 -11.70
N LEU A 554 0.95 -6.72 -12.67
CA LEU A 554 1.55 -7.38 -13.83
C LEU A 554 2.37 -6.40 -14.71
N SER A 555 2.08 -5.10 -14.64
CA SER A 555 2.79 -4.08 -15.43
C SER A 555 4.25 -3.90 -15.02
N ILE A 556 4.67 -4.41 -13.85
CA ILE A 556 6.09 -4.39 -13.45
C ILE A 556 6.98 -4.99 -14.54
N VAL A 557 6.57 -6.12 -15.14
CA VAL A 557 7.36 -6.80 -16.18
C VAL A 557 7.59 -5.89 -17.39
N PRO A 558 6.55 -5.38 -18.10
CA PRO A 558 6.77 -4.50 -19.24
C PRO A 558 7.43 -3.16 -18.89
N LEU A 559 7.15 -2.57 -17.72
CA LEU A 559 7.78 -1.32 -17.29
C LEU A 559 9.31 -1.45 -17.21
N ILE A 560 9.81 -2.49 -16.54
CA ILE A 560 11.24 -2.76 -16.42
C ILE A 560 11.87 -2.94 -17.81
N ILE A 561 11.21 -3.69 -18.70
CA ILE A 561 11.72 -3.97 -20.04
C ILE A 561 11.76 -2.68 -20.88
N PHE A 562 10.72 -1.83 -20.84
CA PHE A 562 10.74 -0.55 -21.55
C PHE A 562 11.85 0.37 -21.05
N ILE A 563 11.99 0.56 -19.74
CA ILE A 563 13.09 1.35 -19.17
C ILE A 563 14.43 0.82 -19.68
N SER A 564 14.61 -0.50 -19.67
CA SER A 564 15.85 -1.15 -20.11
C SER A 564 16.13 -0.98 -21.59
N ILE A 565 15.12 -1.01 -22.45
CA ILE A 565 15.22 -0.73 -23.89
C ILE A 565 15.62 0.73 -24.09
N GLY A 566 14.96 1.67 -23.40
CA GLY A 566 15.26 3.10 -23.49
C GLY A 566 16.73 3.39 -23.13
N VAL A 567 17.18 2.88 -21.98
CA VAL A 567 18.58 2.98 -21.54
C VAL A 567 19.52 2.37 -22.58
N THR A 568 19.31 1.11 -22.97
CA THR A 568 20.24 0.37 -23.83
C THR A 568 20.33 0.99 -25.22
N LYS A 569 19.22 1.46 -25.79
CA LYS A 569 19.21 2.03 -27.15
C LYS A 569 19.84 3.42 -27.21
N LEU A 570 19.57 4.26 -26.22
CA LEU A 570 20.22 5.58 -26.12
C LEU A 570 21.71 5.43 -25.82
N TRP A 571 22.08 4.47 -24.99
CA TRP A 571 23.47 4.10 -24.73
C TRP A 571 24.21 3.66 -26.00
N GLU A 572 23.64 2.71 -26.74
CA GLU A 572 24.22 2.21 -27.98
C GLU A 572 24.43 3.33 -28.99
N PHE A 573 23.53 4.30 -29.02
CA PHE A 573 23.68 5.49 -29.84
C PHE A 573 24.83 6.38 -29.37
N ALA A 574 24.89 6.68 -28.06
CA ALA A 574 25.92 7.54 -27.48
C ALA A 574 27.34 6.96 -27.62
N VAL A 575 27.53 5.64 -27.45
CA VAL A 575 28.85 4.98 -27.64
C VAL A 575 29.44 5.27 -29.03
N ASN A 576 28.59 5.43 -30.05
CA ASN A 576 29.06 5.67 -31.42
C ASN A 576 29.38 7.13 -31.73
N LEU A 577 29.21 8.05 -30.78
CA LEU A 577 29.72 9.42 -30.92
C LEU A 577 31.25 9.41 -30.91
N ASN A 578 31.85 8.76 -29.91
CA ASN A 578 33.29 8.56 -29.86
C ASN A 578 33.58 7.31 -29.02
N LYS A 579 33.82 6.16 -29.66
CA LYS A 579 33.93 4.87 -28.97
C LYS A 579 34.99 4.86 -27.87
N ARG A 580 36.15 5.51 -28.08
CA ARG A 580 37.26 5.51 -27.12
C ARG A 580 36.90 6.25 -25.84
N ILE A 581 36.25 7.40 -25.97
CA ILE A 581 35.86 8.24 -24.83
C ILE A 581 34.59 7.69 -24.18
N MET A 582 33.58 7.37 -24.99
CA MET A 582 32.25 7.01 -24.51
C MET A 582 32.21 5.62 -23.85
N ILE A 583 33.13 4.70 -24.17
CA ILE A 583 33.21 3.42 -23.46
C ILE A 583 33.66 3.57 -22.00
N ILE A 584 34.32 4.69 -21.64
CA ILE A 584 34.73 5.01 -20.28
C ILE A 584 33.69 5.90 -19.61
N ILE A 585 33.25 6.97 -20.29
CA ILE A 585 32.32 7.96 -19.73
C ILE A 585 30.94 7.34 -19.47
N LEU A 586 30.42 6.56 -20.41
CA LEU A 586 29.06 6.05 -20.29
C LEU A 586 28.90 5.14 -19.07
N PRO A 587 29.77 4.14 -18.78
CA PRO A 587 29.70 3.35 -17.53
C PRO A 587 29.61 4.20 -16.27
N VAL A 588 30.37 5.29 -16.21
CA VAL A 588 30.33 6.24 -15.10
C VAL A 588 28.97 6.94 -15.04
N ILE A 589 28.47 7.45 -16.17
CA ILE A 589 27.13 8.08 -16.25
C ILE A 589 26.04 7.10 -15.82
N PHE A 590 26.11 5.84 -16.26
CA PHE A 590 25.15 4.81 -15.89
C PHE A 590 25.24 4.45 -14.41
N ALA A 591 26.44 4.35 -13.86
CA ALA A 591 26.64 4.12 -12.43
C ALA A 591 26.07 5.28 -11.60
N VAL A 592 26.30 6.53 -12.01
CA VAL A 592 25.73 7.73 -11.37
C VAL A 592 24.21 7.72 -11.47
N PHE A 593 23.67 7.43 -12.66
CA PHE A 593 22.23 7.33 -12.88
C PHE A 593 21.58 6.26 -12.02
N ILE A 594 22.12 5.04 -12.01
CA ILE A 594 21.61 3.95 -11.17
C ILE A 594 21.71 4.33 -9.70
N SER A 595 22.83 4.92 -9.28
CA SER A 595 23.01 5.33 -7.87
C SER A 595 21.99 6.38 -7.46
N PHE A 596 21.69 7.35 -8.34
CA PHE A 596 20.67 8.35 -8.11
C PHE A 596 19.25 7.75 -8.05
N THR A 597 18.90 6.88 -9.00
CA THR A 597 17.59 6.19 -9.00
C THR A 597 17.45 5.25 -7.81
N ALA A 598 18.50 4.51 -7.46
CA ALA A 598 18.55 3.65 -6.28
C ALA A 598 18.38 4.47 -5.00
N TYR A 599 19.08 5.61 -4.87
CA TYR A 599 18.91 6.53 -3.76
C TYR A 599 17.49 7.08 -3.68
N THR A 600 16.92 7.52 -4.82
CA THR A 600 15.55 8.06 -4.88
C THR A 600 14.54 7.02 -4.40
N TYR A 601 14.65 5.78 -4.88
CA TYR A 601 13.76 4.69 -4.48
C TYR A 601 14.00 4.22 -3.06
N TYR A 602 15.25 4.27 -2.58
CA TYR A 602 15.57 4.02 -1.18
C TYR A 602 14.92 5.07 -0.27
N ASP A 603 15.07 6.35 -0.57
CA ASP A 603 14.45 7.45 0.17
C ASP A 603 12.91 7.35 0.15
N MET A 604 12.32 7.08 -1.02
CA MET A 604 10.88 6.87 -1.14
C MET A 604 10.36 5.73 -0.24
N TYR A 605 11.03 4.57 -0.22
CA TYR A 605 10.54 3.41 0.52
C TYR A 605 10.97 3.36 1.99
N PHE A 606 12.24 3.64 2.28
CA PHE A 606 12.78 3.45 3.62
C PHE A 606 12.65 4.70 4.51
N VAL A 607 12.42 5.88 3.92
CA VAL A 607 12.29 7.14 4.66
C VAL A 607 10.87 7.70 4.56
N GLN A 608 10.39 8.00 3.35
CA GLN A 608 9.11 8.68 3.16
C GLN A 608 7.90 7.78 3.42
N TYR A 609 7.94 6.53 2.95
CA TYR A 609 6.82 5.58 3.09
C TYR A 609 6.43 5.29 4.55
N PRO A 610 7.32 4.87 5.46
CA PRO A 610 6.95 4.64 6.87
C PRO A 610 6.60 5.94 7.63
N ALA A 611 7.05 7.11 7.15
CA ALA A 611 6.73 8.39 7.75
C ALA A 611 5.34 8.92 7.37
N ASN A 612 4.76 8.44 6.27
CA ASN A 612 3.49 8.94 5.74
C ASN A 612 2.28 8.47 6.59
N ASP A 613 1.39 9.40 6.94
CA ASP A 613 0.26 9.12 7.83
C ASP A 613 -0.77 8.16 7.23
N SER A 614 -1.03 8.22 5.92
CA SER A 614 -1.94 7.27 5.26
C SER A 614 -1.35 5.86 5.26
N VAL A 615 -0.03 5.73 5.06
CA VAL A 615 0.67 4.44 5.16
C VAL A 615 0.57 3.88 6.58
N LYS A 616 0.87 4.70 7.60
CA LYS A 616 0.74 4.29 9.01
C LYS A 616 -0.68 3.85 9.36
N SER A 617 -1.69 4.56 8.87
CA SER A 617 -3.09 4.23 9.07
C SER A 617 -3.46 2.89 8.42
N ASP A 618 -3.08 2.70 7.16
CA ASP A 618 -3.43 1.49 6.38
C ASP A 618 -2.72 0.22 6.89
N PHE A 619 -1.55 0.38 7.52
CA PHE A 619 -0.80 -0.71 8.16
C PHE A 619 -1.06 -0.87 9.66
N PHE A 620 -2.07 -0.18 10.21
CA PHE A 620 -2.38 -0.25 11.65
C PHE A 620 -1.14 -0.04 12.54
N SER A 621 -0.24 0.88 12.14
CA SER A 621 1.05 1.17 12.81
C SER A 621 0.86 1.43 14.31
N TYR A 622 -0.22 2.12 14.66
CA TYR A 622 -0.65 2.39 16.02
C TYR A 622 -0.70 1.12 16.87
N ALA A 623 -1.49 0.13 16.43
CA ALA A 623 -1.69 -1.09 17.17
C ALA A 623 -0.44 -2.00 17.11
N ALA A 624 0.32 -1.98 15.99
CA ALA A 624 1.59 -2.71 15.90
C ALA A 624 2.65 -2.22 16.90
N LYS A 625 2.70 -0.91 17.17
CA LYS A 625 3.58 -0.33 18.20
C LYS A 625 3.13 -0.71 19.61
N THR A 626 1.83 -0.64 19.89
CA THR A 626 1.29 -1.06 21.19
C THR A 626 1.55 -2.53 21.48
N VAL A 627 1.39 -3.42 20.50
CA VAL A 627 1.74 -4.83 20.68
C VAL A 627 3.24 -5.02 20.91
N ARG A 628 4.12 -4.35 20.15
CA ARG A 628 5.57 -4.41 20.42
C ARG A 628 5.91 -3.94 21.83
N TYR A 629 5.19 -2.95 22.36
CA TYR A 629 5.33 -2.53 23.75
C TYR A 629 4.88 -3.63 24.72
N ALA A 630 3.69 -4.22 24.51
CA ALA A 630 3.18 -5.34 25.29
C ALA A 630 4.16 -6.53 25.32
N ASP A 631 4.68 -6.92 24.15
CA ASP A 631 5.66 -7.99 24.00
C ASP A 631 6.94 -7.73 24.79
N ARG A 632 7.48 -6.50 24.74
CA ARG A 632 8.67 -6.11 25.52
C ARG A 632 8.40 -6.15 27.02
N MET A 633 7.20 -5.77 27.45
CA MET A 633 6.84 -5.84 28.87
C MET A 633 6.67 -7.27 29.34
N ASN A 634 6.12 -8.15 28.50
CA ASN A 634 6.02 -9.58 28.77
C ASN A 634 7.40 -10.26 28.80
N ASP A 635 8.33 -9.87 27.91
CA ASP A 635 9.72 -10.39 27.92
C ASP A 635 10.49 -10.04 29.20
N LYS A 636 10.16 -8.91 29.85
CA LYS A 636 10.66 -8.58 31.19
C LYS A 636 10.07 -9.47 32.28
N GLY A 637 9.13 -10.35 31.95
CA GLY A 637 8.41 -11.27 32.82
C GLY A 637 7.19 -10.65 33.50
N ASN A 638 6.72 -9.48 33.06
CA ASN A 638 5.52 -8.87 33.60
C ASN A 638 4.27 -9.58 33.07
N LYS A 639 3.21 -9.60 33.88
CA LYS A 639 1.88 -10.01 33.39
C LYS A 639 1.27 -8.85 32.63
N VAL A 640 0.89 -9.06 31.37
CA VAL A 640 0.47 -7.96 30.49
C VAL A 640 -1.00 -8.10 30.13
N PHE A 641 -1.75 -7.04 30.37
CA PHE A 641 -3.15 -6.90 30.00
C PHE A 641 -3.27 -5.82 28.93
N VAL A 642 -3.99 -6.10 27.86
CA VAL A 642 -4.16 -5.20 26.71
C VAL A 642 -5.65 -4.99 26.45
N SER A 643 -6.05 -3.76 26.17
CA SER A 643 -7.43 -3.48 25.78
C SER A 643 -7.84 -4.28 24.55
N HIS A 644 -9.08 -4.78 24.54
CA HIS A 644 -9.70 -5.40 23.38
C HIS A 644 -9.66 -4.50 22.13
N PHE A 645 -9.55 -3.18 22.27
CA PHE A 645 -9.38 -2.26 21.14
C PHE A 645 -8.23 -2.66 20.21
N PHE A 646 -7.10 -3.08 20.78
CA PHE A 646 -5.91 -3.43 20.00
C PHE A 646 -6.00 -4.82 19.36
N THR A 647 -6.82 -5.74 19.89
CA THR A 647 -7.05 -7.06 19.25
C THR A 647 -7.73 -6.94 17.89
N LEU A 648 -8.66 -6.01 17.80
CA LEU A 648 -9.50 -5.82 16.61
C LEU A 648 -8.73 -5.10 15.50
N GLN A 649 -7.67 -4.36 15.87
CA GLN A 649 -6.79 -3.62 14.95
C GLN A 649 -5.51 -4.37 14.61
N THR A 650 -5.10 -5.31 15.46
CA THR A 650 -3.92 -6.13 15.26
C THR A 650 -4.11 -7.52 15.81
N CYS A 651 -3.93 -8.49 14.93
CA CYS A 651 -3.82 -9.87 15.33
C CYS A 651 -2.35 -10.28 15.22
N PHE A 652 -1.61 -10.03 16.31
CA PHE A 652 -0.20 -10.37 16.46
C PHE A 652 0.00 -11.43 17.57
N SER A 653 1.00 -12.31 17.32
CA SER A 653 1.64 -13.35 18.17
C SER A 653 0.81 -14.13 19.21
N THR A 654 0.64 -15.42 18.93
CA THR A 654 -0.07 -16.43 19.76
C THR A 654 0.86 -17.21 20.71
N LYS A 655 2.09 -16.75 20.98
CA LYS A 655 3.06 -17.47 21.83
C LYS A 655 3.29 -16.87 23.22
N LYS A 656 2.81 -15.66 23.48
CA LYS A 656 3.05 -14.95 24.75
C LYS A 656 1.77 -14.84 25.59
N GLU A 657 1.91 -14.89 26.91
CA GLU A 657 0.81 -14.74 27.87
C GLU A 657 0.36 -13.28 27.97
N ILE A 658 -0.34 -12.81 26.93
CA ILE A 658 -1.00 -11.51 26.90
C ILE A 658 -2.50 -11.73 27.12
N PHE A 659 -3.05 -11.06 28.12
CA PHE A 659 -4.47 -11.12 28.47
C PHE A 659 -5.20 -9.93 27.88
N TYR A 660 -6.39 -10.15 27.33
CA TYR A 660 -7.21 -9.06 26.80
C TYR A 660 -8.34 -8.72 27.76
N ILE A 661 -8.54 -7.42 28.02
CA ILE A 661 -9.50 -6.92 29.00
C ILE A 661 -10.30 -5.72 28.46
N ASP A 662 -11.39 -5.39 29.14
CA ASP A 662 -12.02 -4.07 29.06
C ASP A 662 -11.48 -3.18 30.19
N PRO A 663 -10.70 -2.12 29.89
CA PRO A 663 -10.14 -1.26 30.91
C PRO A 663 -11.18 -0.58 31.82
N GLY A 664 -12.43 -0.45 31.37
CA GLY A 664 -13.53 0.16 32.13
C GLY A 664 -14.18 -0.76 33.17
N ILE A 665 -13.89 -2.07 33.15
CA ILE A 665 -14.40 -3.06 34.10
C ILE A 665 -13.21 -3.84 34.68
N PRO A 666 -12.63 -3.38 35.80
CA PRO A 666 -11.49 -4.06 36.41
C PRO A 666 -11.80 -5.50 36.83
N GLU A 667 -10.93 -6.41 36.44
CA GLU A 667 -10.96 -7.83 36.83
C GLU A 667 -9.94 -8.07 37.95
N TYR A 668 -10.34 -7.80 39.20
CA TYR A 668 -9.45 -7.77 40.35
C TYR A 668 -8.81 -9.13 40.66
N ASP A 669 -9.55 -10.21 40.48
CA ASP A 669 -9.04 -11.57 40.66
C ASP A 669 -7.88 -11.87 39.69
N LYS A 670 -7.94 -11.38 38.45
CA LYS A 670 -6.87 -11.57 37.46
C LYS A 670 -5.59 -10.81 37.79
N LEU A 671 -5.67 -9.75 38.60
CA LEU A 671 -4.53 -8.95 39.06
C LEU A 671 -3.85 -9.53 40.32
N PHE A 672 -4.36 -10.64 40.87
CA PHE A 672 -3.79 -11.29 42.06
C PHE A 672 -2.64 -12.28 41.76
N ASN A 673 -1.79 -12.53 42.77
CA ASN A 673 -0.72 -13.54 42.83
C ASN A 673 0.26 -13.51 41.63
N ILE A 674 0.87 -12.35 41.40
CA ILE A 674 1.78 -12.14 40.28
C ILE A 674 3.18 -11.95 40.85
N LYS A 675 4.11 -12.83 40.44
CA LYS A 675 5.51 -12.83 40.91
C LYS A 675 6.31 -11.58 40.50
N LYS A 676 5.78 -10.79 39.57
CA LYS A 676 6.37 -9.61 38.95
C LYS A 676 5.30 -8.52 38.80
N ASN A 677 5.63 -7.42 38.13
CA ASN A 677 4.70 -6.32 37.92
C ASN A 677 3.56 -6.73 36.96
N SER A 678 2.43 -6.06 37.10
CA SER A 678 1.34 -6.09 36.11
C SER A 678 1.39 -4.85 35.25
N VAL A 679 1.14 -5.00 33.95
CA VAL A 679 1.09 -3.88 33.01
C VAL A 679 -0.24 -3.90 32.31
N ILE A 680 -1.05 -2.86 32.50
CA ILE A 680 -2.32 -2.68 31.80
C ILE A 680 -2.11 -1.64 30.69
N ILE A 681 -2.46 -1.99 29.45
CA ILE A 681 -2.28 -1.16 28.27
C ILE A 681 -3.65 -0.88 27.68
N MET A 682 -4.05 0.40 27.65
CA MET A 682 -5.37 0.84 27.22
C MET A 682 -5.29 1.91 26.13
N GLU A 683 -6.36 2.03 25.34
CA GLU A 683 -6.51 3.07 24.34
C GLU A 683 -6.84 4.43 24.97
N SER A 684 -6.75 5.48 24.17
CA SER A 684 -6.87 6.87 24.60
C SER A 684 -8.21 7.21 25.27
N LEU A 685 -9.28 6.50 24.92
CA LEU A 685 -10.59 6.61 25.57
C LEU A 685 -10.48 6.49 27.09
N TYR A 686 -9.62 5.60 27.58
CA TYR A 686 -9.50 5.28 29.00
C TYR A 686 -8.39 6.04 29.74
N ASP A 687 -7.69 6.98 29.09
CA ASP A 687 -6.53 7.68 29.67
C ASP A 687 -6.84 8.37 31.01
N LYS A 688 -8.05 8.94 31.13
CA LYS A 688 -8.49 9.62 32.37
C LYS A 688 -8.86 8.62 33.47
N GLN A 689 -9.25 7.40 33.13
CA GLN A 689 -9.51 6.31 34.07
C GLN A 689 -8.21 5.68 34.61
N ALA A 690 -7.05 5.91 34.00
CA ALA A 690 -5.80 5.33 34.49
C ALA A 690 -5.49 5.67 35.96
N GLY A 691 -5.96 6.81 36.44
CA GLY A 691 -5.86 7.19 37.85
C GLY A 691 -6.63 6.26 38.80
N TYR A 692 -7.63 5.52 38.34
CA TYR A 692 -8.41 4.57 39.14
C TYR A 692 -7.50 3.46 39.70
N TYR A 693 -6.69 2.86 38.83
CA TYR A 693 -5.73 1.84 39.21
C TYR A 693 -4.65 2.39 40.16
N ALA A 694 -4.21 3.63 39.93
CA ALA A 694 -3.25 4.29 40.82
C ALA A 694 -3.82 4.61 42.22
N GLY A 695 -5.14 4.78 42.35
CA GLY A 695 -5.80 4.91 43.66
C GLY A 695 -5.97 3.58 44.41
N LEU A 696 -6.04 2.47 43.67
CA LEU A 696 -6.15 1.12 44.23
C LEU A 696 -4.79 0.51 44.59
N PHE A 697 -3.77 0.78 43.79
CA PHE A 697 -2.44 0.20 43.94
C PHE A 697 -1.41 1.31 44.12
N ASP A 698 -0.78 1.33 45.29
CA ASP A 698 0.23 2.30 45.67
C ASP A 698 1.47 2.19 44.75
N ASN A 699 2.20 3.28 44.56
CA ASN A 699 3.39 3.34 43.67
C ASN A 699 3.15 2.96 42.19
N THR A 700 1.90 2.89 41.74
CA THR A 700 1.55 2.66 40.33
C THR A 700 2.07 3.78 39.43
N ARG A 701 2.67 3.42 38.29
CA ARG A 701 3.15 4.38 37.29
C ARG A 701 2.23 4.40 36.08
N VAL A 702 1.82 5.60 35.67
CA VAL A 702 1.06 5.82 34.44
C VAL A 702 1.98 6.35 33.36
N ILE A 703 2.14 5.58 32.28
CA ILE A 703 3.00 5.88 31.13
C ILE A 703 2.09 6.24 29.96
N ARG A 704 2.41 7.34 29.27
CA ARG A 704 1.68 7.79 28.08
C ARG A 704 2.65 7.83 26.91
N ASP A 705 2.39 7.03 25.89
CA ASP A 705 3.23 6.97 24.68
C ASP A 705 2.54 7.72 23.54
N TYR A 706 3.19 8.76 23.00
CA TYR A 706 2.60 9.68 22.02
C TYR A 706 3.21 9.54 20.63
N GLU A 707 2.39 9.79 19.60
CA GLU A 707 2.81 10.04 18.23
C GLU A 707 2.60 11.50 17.82
N LEU A 708 3.58 12.04 17.08
CA LEU A 708 3.42 13.21 16.23
C LEU A 708 2.64 12.84 14.95
N TYR A 709 1.35 12.48 15.06
CA TYR A 709 0.49 12.46 13.89
C TYR A 709 0.21 13.90 13.43
N SER A 710 0.23 14.14 12.12
CA SER A 710 -0.43 15.32 11.57
C SER A 710 -1.94 15.23 11.87
N ARG A 711 -2.66 16.37 11.90
CA ARG A 711 -4.05 16.46 12.40
C ARG A 711 -5.09 15.54 11.71
N ASN A 712 -4.70 14.76 10.69
CA ASN A 712 -5.57 13.89 9.89
C ASN A 712 -5.31 12.39 10.12
N ALA A 713 -5.06 11.96 11.36
CA ALA A 713 -4.93 10.54 11.68
C ALA A 713 -6.18 9.77 11.20
N GLY A 714 -5.95 8.74 10.39
CA GLY A 714 -6.98 8.01 9.63
C GLY A 714 -7.94 7.18 10.49
N ARG A 715 -8.77 6.38 9.81
CA ARG A 715 -9.91 5.62 10.39
C ARG A 715 -9.56 4.61 11.50
N ASN A 716 -8.27 4.38 11.77
CA ASN A 716 -7.77 3.26 12.56
C ASN A 716 -7.07 3.67 13.87
N SER A 717 -7.14 4.93 14.29
CA SER A 717 -6.69 5.39 15.62
C SER A 717 -7.89 5.68 16.52
N ASP A 718 -7.69 5.69 17.85
CA ASP A 718 -8.74 6.16 18.75
C ASP A 718 -9.01 7.66 18.54
N ILE A 719 -10.24 7.98 18.17
CA ILE A 719 -10.73 9.33 17.88
C ILE A 719 -10.63 10.29 19.07
N PHE A 720 -10.53 9.78 20.30
CA PHE A 720 -10.47 10.62 21.52
C PHE A 720 -9.06 10.99 21.96
N GLY A 721 -8.05 10.37 21.37
CA GLY A 721 -6.65 10.75 21.54
C GLY A 721 -5.84 10.22 20.37
N PRO A 722 -6.02 10.77 19.16
CA PRO A 722 -5.40 10.25 17.94
C PRO A 722 -3.87 10.34 17.97
N ARG A 723 -3.30 11.09 18.92
CA ARG A 723 -1.87 11.24 19.15
C ARG A 723 -1.31 10.36 20.26
N LEU A 724 -2.12 9.58 20.97
CA LEU A 724 -1.68 8.75 22.09
C LEU A 724 -1.78 7.28 21.67
N TYR A 725 -0.65 6.59 21.51
CA TYR A 725 -0.62 5.17 21.12
C TYR A 725 -1.32 4.27 22.11
N HIS A 726 -1.05 4.50 23.39
CA HIS A 726 -1.67 3.81 24.50
C HIS A 726 -1.32 4.54 25.79
N THR A 727 -2.14 4.28 26.81
CA THR A 727 -1.80 4.55 28.20
C THR A 727 -1.42 3.23 28.86
N GLY A 728 -0.20 3.13 29.36
CA GLY A 728 0.31 2.01 30.14
C GLY A 728 0.18 2.28 31.64
N ILE A 729 -0.22 1.29 32.41
CA ILE A 729 -0.30 1.33 33.87
C ILE A 729 0.58 0.20 34.40
N GLU A 730 1.69 0.55 35.02
CA GLU A 730 2.58 -0.41 35.67
C GLU A 730 2.25 -0.49 37.15
N ILE A 731 1.76 -1.65 37.58
CA ILE A 731 1.41 -1.96 38.96
C ILE A 731 2.53 -2.83 39.57
N PRO A 732 3.25 -2.35 40.58
CA PRO A 732 4.31 -3.12 41.24
C PRO A 732 3.79 -4.38 41.94
N ALA A 733 4.57 -5.47 41.91
CA ALA A 733 4.25 -6.71 42.62
C ALA A 733 3.98 -6.48 44.13
N ASP A 734 4.83 -5.68 44.76
CA ASP A 734 4.73 -5.38 46.19
C ASP A 734 3.44 -4.61 46.53
N SER A 735 2.98 -3.74 45.64
CA SER A 735 1.71 -3.04 45.84
C SER A 735 0.52 -3.98 45.76
N MET A 736 0.54 -4.96 44.85
CA MET A 736 -0.51 -5.97 44.81
C MET A 736 -0.50 -6.75 46.13
N ASN A 737 0.67 -7.17 46.61
CA ASN A 737 0.81 -7.86 47.89
C ASN A 737 0.25 -7.06 49.07
N THR A 738 0.37 -5.73 49.10
CA THR A 738 -0.19 -4.89 50.16
C THR A 738 -1.70 -4.67 50.02
N THR A 739 -2.21 -4.56 48.79
CA THR A 739 -3.62 -4.27 48.51
C THR A 739 -4.53 -5.48 48.77
N TYR A 740 -4.11 -6.70 48.45
CA TYR A 740 -4.94 -7.90 48.67
C TYR A 740 -4.93 -8.40 50.12
N GLY A 741 -6.07 -8.93 50.55
CA GLY A 741 -6.37 -9.36 51.92
C GLY A 741 -7.27 -8.37 52.67
N LEU A 742 -7.55 -8.64 53.94
CA LEU A 742 -8.29 -7.74 54.83
C LEU A 742 -7.44 -7.36 56.05
N SER A 743 -7.89 -6.36 56.81
CA SER A 743 -7.34 -6.06 58.14
C SER A 743 -8.38 -6.38 59.21
N ALA A 744 -8.00 -7.25 60.15
CA ALA A 744 -8.76 -7.58 61.34
C ALA A 744 -8.24 -6.76 62.52
N LYS A 745 -9.12 -6.04 63.19
CA LYS A 745 -8.84 -5.31 64.42
C LYS A 745 -9.40 -6.10 65.59
N TYR A 746 -8.55 -6.41 66.55
CA TYR A 746 -8.94 -7.13 67.77
C TYR A 746 -8.97 -6.17 68.95
N ASP A 747 -9.87 -6.43 69.88
CA ASP A 747 -9.98 -5.71 71.15
C ASP A 747 -9.71 -6.67 72.31
N THR A 748 -8.60 -6.45 73.03
CA THR A 748 -8.16 -7.22 74.20
C THR A 748 -8.07 -6.30 75.41
N ASN A 749 -9.16 -6.16 76.14
CA ASN A 749 -9.22 -5.39 77.40
C ASN A 749 -8.64 -3.96 77.31
N GLY A 750 -8.95 -3.23 76.23
CA GLY A 750 -8.52 -1.83 76.05
C GLY A 750 -7.28 -1.65 75.18
N GLU A 751 -6.55 -2.73 74.86
CA GLU A 751 -5.50 -2.73 73.84
C GLU A 751 -6.05 -3.20 72.49
N GLN A 752 -5.60 -2.54 71.41
CA GLN A 752 -6.06 -2.82 70.04
C GLN A 752 -4.86 -3.15 69.15
N TYR A 753 -4.87 -4.35 68.56
CA TYR A 753 -3.91 -4.74 67.54
C TYR A 753 -4.61 -5.08 66.22
N ARG A 754 -3.87 -4.96 65.13
CA ARG A 754 -4.34 -5.27 63.77
C ARG A 754 -3.55 -6.42 63.19
N ILE A 755 -4.26 -7.41 62.66
CA ILE A 755 -3.69 -8.54 61.93
C ILE A 755 -4.14 -8.43 60.47
N LYS A 756 -3.21 -8.65 59.54
CA LYS A 756 -3.54 -8.79 58.12
C LYS A 756 -4.03 -10.21 57.86
N LEU A 757 -5.19 -10.31 57.23
CA LEU A 757 -5.78 -11.58 56.83
C LEU A 757 -5.50 -11.83 55.35
N SER A 758 -4.91 -12.99 55.03
CA SER A 758 -4.75 -13.44 53.65
C SER A 758 -6.06 -13.98 53.09
N ASN A 759 -6.90 -14.65 53.88
CA ASN A 759 -8.21 -15.14 53.49
C ASN A 759 -9.22 -14.82 54.60
N THR A 760 -10.44 -15.33 54.50
CA THR A 760 -11.44 -15.17 55.57
C THR A 760 -11.34 -16.20 56.71
N ALA A 761 -10.20 -16.89 56.85
CA ALA A 761 -9.88 -17.63 58.06
C ALA A 761 -9.27 -16.68 59.09
N ILE A 762 -9.94 -16.54 60.23
CA ILE A 762 -9.65 -15.54 61.24
C ILE A 762 -8.85 -16.21 62.37
N PRO A 763 -7.58 -15.84 62.58
CA PRO A 763 -6.76 -16.41 63.63
C PRO A 763 -7.39 -16.24 65.02
N LEU A 764 -7.33 -17.29 65.84
CA LEU A 764 -7.75 -17.20 67.23
C LEU A 764 -6.74 -16.37 68.02
N VAL A 765 -7.21 -15.34 68.71
CA VAL A 765 -6.45 -14.71 69.79
C VAL A 765 -7.22 -14.89 71.11
N PRO A 766 -6.70 -15.69 72.06
CA PRO A 766 -7.44 -16.14 73.24
C PRO A 766 -8.05 -15.03 74.10
N GLU A 767 -7.42 -13.86 74.14
CA GLU A 767 -7.81 -12.73 74.98
C GLU A 767 -8.83 -11.78 74.30
N ALA A 768 -9.15 -12.01 73.02
CA ALA A 768 -9.96 -11.09 72.23
C ALA A 768 -11.45 -11.14 72.61
N LYS A 769 -12.00 -9.99 73.01
CA LYS A 769 -13.45 -9.83 73.29
C LYS A 769 -14.25 -9.55 72.03
N SER A 770 -13.66 -8.84 71.07
CA SER A 770 -14.29 -8.61 69.77
C SER A 770 -13.28 -8.51 68.63
N ILE A 771 -13.74 -8.87 67.44
CA ILE A 771 -12.97 -8.75 66.19
C ILE A 771 -13.79 -7.91 65.22
N GLU A 772 -13.21 -6.84 64.69
CA GLU A 772 -13.79 -6.04 63.62
C GLU A 772 -12.92 -6.14 62.36
N ILE A 773 -13.49 -6.67 61.28
CA ILE A 773 -12.86 -6.76 59.97
C ILE A 773 -13.55 -5.77 59.05
N ASN A 774 -12.75 -4.93 58.39
CA ASN A 774 -13.23 -3.98 57.39
C ASN A 774 -12.38 -4.12 56.12
N GLY A 775 -13.02 -3.98 54.97
CA GLY A 775 -12.34 -3.91 53.68
C GLY A 775 -13.34 -3.95 52.53
N LEU A 776 -12.89 -4.44 51.38
CA LEU A 776 -13.76 -4.73 50.23
C LEU A 776 -13.73 -6.22 49.90
N ILE A 777 -14.87 -6.74 49.46
CA ILE A 777 -15.00 -8.06 48.84
C ILE A 777 -15.34 -7.88 47.35
N TYR A 778 -14.64 -8.59 46.47
CA TYR A 778 -14.90 -8.61 45.03
C TYR A 778 -15.83 -9.77 44.68
N ALA A 779 -17.01 -9.46 44.15
CA ALA A 779 -17.91 -10.42 43.55
C ALA A 779 -17.58 -10.53 42.04
N PRO A 780 -17.02 -11.66 41.56
CA PRO A 780 -16.65 -11.80 40.14
C PRO A 780 -17.85 -11.85 39.20
N GLN A 781 -19.05 -12.11 39.74
CA GLN A 781 -20.28 -12.32 38.99
C GLN A 781 -21.47 -11.72 39.72
N TYR A 782 -22.45 -11.28 38.93
CA TYR A 782 -23.77 -10.89 39.43
C TYR A 782 -24.56 -12.12 39.86
N GLY A 783 -25.21 -12.06 41.01
CA GLY A 783 -26.16 -13.09 41.44
C GLY A 783 -26.25 -13.27 42.95
N LEU A 784 -26.93 -14.34 43.35
CA LEU A 784 -27.17 -14.66 44.75
C LEU A 784 -25.94 -15.34 45.37
N TYR A 785 -25.38 -14.71 46.40
CA TYR A 785 -24.33 -15.29 47.24
C TYR A 785 -24.93 -15.75 48.57
N GLU A 786 -24.48 -16.89 49.05
CA GLU A 786 -24.78 -17.36 50.41
C GLU A 786 -23.55 -17.22 51.30
N PHE A 787 -23.73 -16.77 52.54
CA PHE A 787 -22.68 -16.54 53.52
C PHE A 787 -22.94 -17.36 54.76
N LYS A 788 -21.92 -18.04 55.25
CA LYS A 788 -21.98 -18.86 56.46
C LYS A 788 -20.71 -18.64 57.28
N MET A 789 -20.87 -18.45 58.59
CA MET A 789 -19.76 -18.50 59.52
C MET A 789 -19.58 -19.94 60.02
N ASN A 790 -18.36 -20.45 59.99
CA ASN A 790 -18.01 -21.72 60.61
C ASN A 790 -17.54 -21.45 62.05
N ASN A 791 -18.07 -22.19 63.03
CA ASN A 791 -17.70 -22.15 64.46
C ASN A 791 -18.11 -20.90 65.28
N SER A 792 -19.00 -20.02 64.81
CA SER A 792 -19.62 -18.96 65.63
C SER A 792 -21.02 -18.62 65.18
N ASN A 793 -21.90 -18.37 66.17
CA ASN A 793 -23.25 -17.85 65.99
C ASN A 793 -23.37 -16.36 66.37
N ASN A 794 -22.30 -15.75 66.90
CA ASN A 794 -22.31 -14.38 67.44
C ASN A 794 -21.53 -13.43 66.52
N TYR A 795 -22.03 -13.25 65.30
CA TYR A 795 -21.44 -12.33 64.33
C TYR A 795 -22.47 -11.41 63.69
N THR A 796 -22.02 -10.25 63.24
CA THR A 796 -22.77 -9.31 62.41
C THR A 796 -21.99 -9.08 61.12
N LEU A 797 -22.56 -9.51 59.99
CA LEU A 797 -22.01 -9.27 58.66
C LEU A 797 -22.82 -8.18 57.96
N ILE A 798 -22.15 -7.11 57.55
CA ILE A 798 -22.73 -6.02 56.78
C ILE A 798 -21.98 -5.96 55.45
N ILE A 799 -22.72 -6.00 54.34
CA ILE A 799 -22.20 -5.78 53.00
C ILE A 799 -22.96 -4.64 52.34
N ASP A 800 -22.27 -3.63 51.81
CA ASP A 800 -22.87 -2.42 51.22
C ASP A 800 -23.93 -1.75 52.11
N ASN A 801 -23.62 -1.61 53.40
CA ASN A 801 -24.53 -1.09 54.43
C ASN A 801 -25.80 -1.93 54.67
N GLN A 802 -25.88 -3.15 54.13
CA GLN A 802 -26.99 -4.09 54.35
C GLN A 802 -26.59 -5.22 55.30
N LEU A 803 -27.42 -5.50 56.31
CA LEU A 803 -27.23 -6.62 57.22
C LEU A 803 -27.49 -7.95 56.48
N VAL A 804 -26.49 -8.82 56.41
CA VAL A 804 -26.56 -10.10 55.70
C VAL A 804 -27.19 -11.17 56.58
N ARG A 805 -28.36 -11.68 56.18
CA ARG A 805 -29.06 -12.80 56.83
C ARG A 805 -28.90 -14.10 56.03
N GLY A 806 -27.65 -14.53 55.88
CA GLY A 806 -27.28 -15.78 55.20
C GLY A 806 -27.26 -15.72 53.67
N LYS A 807 -28.10 -14.94 53.00
CA LYS A 807 -28.04 -14.75 51.54
C LYS A 807 -28.12 -13.28 51.16
N LEU A 808 -27.42 -12.89 50.09
CA LEU A 808 -27.45 -11.53 49.55
C LEU A 808 -27.19 -11.55 48.04
N ASN A 809 -27.98 -10.79 47.28
CA ASN A 809 -27.73 -10.61 45.85
C ASN A 809 -26.65 -9.54 45.66
N LEU A 810 -25.53 -9.88 45.03
CA LEU A 810 -24.41 -8.97 44.80
C LEU A 810 -24.29 -8.64 43.32
N TYR A 811 -24.04 -7.35 43.01
CA TYR A 811 -23.59 -6.92 41.68
C TYR A 811 -22.19 -7.45 41.37
N LYS A 812 -21.83 -7.58 40.09
CA LYS A 812 -20.44 -7.88 39.72
C LYS A 812 -19.57 -6.66 40.05
N GLY A 813 -18.60 -6.78 40.95
CA GLY A 813 -17.76 -5.65 41.36
C GLY A 813 -17.33 -5.68 42.82
N LEU A 814 -16.84 -4.53 43.30
CA LEU A 814 -16.40 -4.35 44.69
C LEU A 814 -17.58 -4.01 45.59
N HIS A 815 -17.62 -4.63 46.76
CA HIS A 815 -18.58 -4.37 47.84
C HIS A 815 -17.84 -4.03 49.12
N SER A 816 -18.40 -3.15 49.95
CA SER A 816 -17.84 -2.92 51.29
C SER A 816 -18.21 -4.09 52.18
N ILE A 817 -17.26 -4.60 52.95
CA ILE A 817 -17.51 -5.65 53.93
C ILE A 817 -17.13 -5.15 55.32
N LYS A 818 -18.06 -5.32 56.25
CA LYS A 818 -17.85 -5.10 57.67
C LYS A 818 -18.35 -6.30 58.45
N LEU A 819 -17.43 -7.02 59.08
CA LEU A 819 -17.72 -8.19 59.89
C LEU A 819 -17.31 -7.91 61.33
N ARG A 820 -18.26 -8.07 62.25
CA ARG A 820 -18.04 -7.99 63.69
C ARG A 820 -18.31 -9.33 64.33
N ILE A 821 -17.40 -9.81 65.15
CA ILE A 821 -17.54 -11.04 65.93
C ILE A 821 -17.39 -10.68 67.40
N SER A 822 -18.35 -11.09 68.21
CA SER A 822 -18.31 -10.95 69.67
C SER A 822 -18.00 -12.29 70.29
N ASP A 823 -17.11 -12.33 71.28
CA ASP A 823 -16.70 -13.54 72.00
C ASP A 823 -16.27 -14.67 71.06
N PRO A 824 -15.19 -14.47 70.25
CA PRO A 824 -14.83 -15.35 69.14
C PRO A 824 -14.59 -16.82 69.54
N GLY A 825 -14.11 -17.11 70.76
CA GLY A 825 -14.09 -18.43 71.42
C GLY A 825 -13.25 -19.56 70.79
N SER A 826 -13.14 -19.58 69.46
CA SER A 826 -12.43 -20.56 68.62
C SER A 826 -12.06 -19.92 67.28
N MET A 827 -11.30 -20.63 66.44
CA MET A 827 -11.01 -20.19 65.07
C MET A 827 -12.29 -20.06 64.24
N GLN A 828 -12.43 -18.94 63.52
CA GLN A 828 -13.62 -18.56 62.78
C GLN A 828 -13.33 -18.45 61.29
N GLU A 829 -14.26 -18.89 60.44
CA GLU A 829 -14.11 -18.84 58.99
C GLU A 829 -15.39 -18.31 58.34
N LEU A 830 -15.30 -17.16 57.66
CA LEU A 830 -16.40 -16.69 56.82
C LEU A 830 -16.32 -17.41 55.48
N MET A 831 -17.31 -18.25 55.20
CA MET A 831 -17.45 -18.97 53.95
C MET A 831 -18.51 -18.32 53.07
N TRP A 832 -18.32 -18.42 51.76
CA TRP A 832 -19.34 -18.08 50.78
C TRP A 832 -19.67 -19.23 49.85
N LYS A 833 -20.85 -19.16 49.25
CA LYS A 833 -21.23 -19.92 48.07
C LYS A 833 -21.57 -18.91 46.98
N ASN A 834 -20.75 -18.88 45.94
CA ASN A 834 -20.97 -17.98 44.79
C ASN A 834 -22.04 -18.55 43.83
N PRO A 835 -22.61 -17.73 42.93
CA PRO A 835 -23.69 -18.16 42.03
C PRO A 835 -23.37 -19.35 41.11
N GLN A 836 -22.09 -19.65 40.89
CA GLN A 836 -21.62 -20.76 40.05
C GLN A 836 -21.16 -22.00 40.82
N SER A 837 -21.07 -21.93 42.15
CA SER A 837 -20.56 -23.03 42.99
C SER A 837 -21.70 -23.73 43.72
N SER A 838 -21.62 -25.06 43.84
CA SER A 838 -22.54 -25.88 44.62
C SER A 838 -22.24 -25.84 46.12
N ASP A 839 -21.00 -25.55 46.49
CA ASP A 839 -20.46 -25.77 47.83
C ASP A 839 -19.93 -24.49 48.49
N TYR A 840 -19.98 -24.45 49.82
CA TYR A 840 -19.38 -23.39 50.61
C TYR A 840 -17.86 -23.50 50.57
N SER A 841 -17.19 -22.38 50.38
CA SER A 841 -15.73 -22.26 50.39
C SER A 841 -15.29 -21.05 51.20
N ILE A 842 -14.10 -21.13 51.79
CA ILE A 842 -13.43 -19.94 52.37
C ILE A 842 -13.21 -18.94 51.23
N ILE A 843 -13.43 -17.65 51.50
CA ILE A 843 -13.21 -16.60 50.52
C ILE A 843 -11.70 -16.40 50.39
N SER A 844 -11.18 -16.78 49.22
CA SER A 844 -9.77 -16.68 48.89
C SER A 844 -9.29 -15.23 48.78
N GLN A 845 -7.98 -15.03 48.90
CA GLN A 845 -7.34 -13.72 48.98
C GLN A 845 -7.59 -12.82 47.77
N GLU A 846 -7.68 -13.39 46.57
CA GLU A 846 -7.94 -12.69 45.30
C GLU A 846 -9.25 -11.89 45.30
N TYR A 847 -10.20 -12.25 46.17
CA TYR A 847 -11.49 -11.60 46.29
C TYR A 847 -11.53 -10.55 47.41
N LEU A 848 -10.41 -10.30 48.10
CA LEU A 848 -10.36 -9.45 49.29
C LEU A 848 -9.39 -8.31 49.08
N LEU A 849 -9.84 -7.07 49.32
CA LEU A 849 -9.00 -5.88 49.20
C LEU A 849 -9.00 -5.07 50.50
N ASN A 850 -7.82 -4.70 50.97
CA ASN A 850 -7.59 -3.86 52.15
C ASN A 850 -7.75 -2.38 51.79
N LYS A 851 -8.90 -2.04 51.24
CA LYS A 851 -9.34 -0.68 50.89
C LYS A 851 -10.76 -0.48 51.44
N THR A 852 -11.25 0.75 51.45
CA THR A 852 -12.57 1.08 52.00
C THR A 852 -13.39 1.99 51.10
N ILE A 853 -12.78 2.54 50.05
CA ILE A 853 -13.43 3.47 49.13
C ILE A 853 -13.83 2.71 47.87
N ILE A 854 -15.10 2.83 47.48
CA ILE A 854 -15.63 2.32 46.23
C ILE A 854 -15.98 3.51 45.35
N ASN A 855 -15.33 3.61 44.20
CA ASN A 855 -15.62 4.60 43.19
C ASN A 855 -16.32 3.94 41.99
N GLY A 856 -17.18 4.70 41.31
CA GLY A 856 -17.92 4.24 40.14
C GLY A 856 -19.43 4.33 40.30
N LEU A 857 -20.16 3.83 39.30
CA LEU A 857 -21.63 3.77 39.30
C LEU A 857 -22.10 2.34 39.07
N LEU A 858 -23.28 2.01 39.57
CA LEU A 858 -23.93 0.72 39.33
C LEU A 858 -24.62 0.76 37.96
N ALA A 859 -24.15 -0.06 37.03
CA ALA A 859 -24.71 -0.26 35.71
C ALA A 859 -25.67 -1.45 35.74
N GLU A 860 -26.96 -1.19 35.53
CA GLU A 860 -27.99 -2.20 35.36
C GLU A 860 -28.30 -2.34 33.86
N TYR A 861 -28.03 -3.53 33.32
CA TYR A 861 -28.28 -3.88 31.95
C TYR A 861 -29.58 -4.66 31.82
N THR A 862 -30.44 -4.23 30.91
CA THR A 862 -31.66 -4.92 30.52
C THR A 862 -31.49 -5.41 29.09
N THR A 863 -31.49 -6.73 28.91
CA THR A 863 -31.50 -7.35 27.58
C THR A 863 -32.93 -7.48 27.07
N VAL A 864 -33.11 -7.95 25.83
CA VAL A 864 -34.44 -8.20 25.26
C VAL A 864 -35.17 -9.39 25.95
N GLY A 865 -34.49 -10.15 26.83
CA GLY A 865 -35.08 -11.20 27.67
C GLY A 865 -35.35 -10.73 29.12
N PRO A 866 -35.85 -11.62 30.01
CA PRO A 866 -36.15 -11.27 31.41
C PRO A 866 -34.90 -11.09 32.29
N GLU A 867 -33.71 -11.33 31.74
CA GLU A 867 -32.45 -11.28 32.48
C GLU A 867 -31.93 -9.85 32.59
N THR A 868 -31.71 -9.43 33.84
CA THR A 868 -30.97 -8.22 34.19
C THR A 868 -29.57 -8.58 34.66
N TYR A 869 -28.60 -7.73 34.36
CA TYR A 869 -27.23 -7.88 34.84
C TYR A 869 -26.81 -6.58 35.52
N THR A 870 -26.30 -6.66 36.75
CA THR A 870 -25.83 -5.46 37.46
C THR A 870 -24.33 -5.56 37.74
N GLN A 871 -23.59 -4.50 37.43
CA GLN A 871 -22.15 -4.44 37.69
C GLN A 871 -21.69 -3.03 38.08
N LEU A 872 -20.58 -2.96 38.82
CA LEU A 872 -19.90 -1.71 39.12
C LEU A 872 -18.99 -1.31 37.96
N GLU A 873 -19.14 -0.07 37.48
CA GLU A 873 -18.26 0.49 36.43
C GLU A 873 -17.56 1.74 36.92
N ILE A 874 -16.27 1.90 36.57
CA ILE A 874 -15.44 3.05 36.97
C ILE A 874 -16.11 4.38 36.60
N SER A 875 -16.70 4.44 35.42
CA SER A 875 -17.40 5.59 34.87
C SER A 875 -18.25 5.13 33.68
N PRO A 876 -19.34 5.82 33.31
CA PRO A 876 -20.08 5.62 32.06
C PRO A 876 -19.29 6.14 30.85
N THR A 877 -18.09 5.57 30.69
CA THR A 877 -17.16 5.81 29.59
C THR A 877 -16.67 4.46 29.13
N HIS A 878 -17.11 4.02 27.95
CA HIS A 878 -16.69 2.73 27.42
C HIS A 878 -16.86 2.58 25.92
N ARG A 879 -16.10 1.61 25.36
CA ARG A 879 -16.24 1.13 23.99
C ARG A 879 -16.92 -0.23 23.97
N TYR A 880 -17.82 -0.43 23.02
CA TYR A 880 -18.43 -1.73 22.76
C TYR A 880 -17.47 -2.62 21.95
N TYR A 881 -17.10 -3.78 22.50
CA TYR A 881 -16.26 -4.78 21.82
C TYR A 881 -17.13 -5.94 21.31
N PHE A 882 -17.32 -6.02 19.99
CA PHE A 882 -18.23 -6.98 19.36
C PHE A 882 -17.96 -8.45 19.75
N TYR A 883 -16.69 -8.85 19.85
CA TYR A 883 -16.29 -10.22 20.19
C TYR A 883 -16.07 -10.45 21.70
N SER A 884 -16.28 -9.42 22.53
CA SER A 884 -16.11 -9.48 23.99
C SER A 884 -17.11 -8.52 24.66
N PRO A 885 -18.43 -8.80 24.57
CA PRO A 885 -19.44 -7.93 25.17
C PRO A 885 -19.34 -7.96 26.71
N ARG A 886 -19.68 -6.82 27.34
CA ARG A 886 -19.63 -6.65 28.80
C ARG A 886 -20.57 -7.57 29.56
N ILE A 887 -21.67 -7.96 28.91
CA ILE A 887 -22.69 -8.87 29.40
C ILE A 887 -22.89 -9.99 28.36
N PRO A 888 -23.39 -11.16 28.77
CA PRO A 888 -23.83 -12.18 27.83
C PRO A 888 -24.94 -11.63 26.91
N LEU A 889 -24.80 -11.82 25.59
CA LEU A 889 -25.80 -11.44 24.60
C LEU A 889 -26.26 -12.66 23.80
N ASN A 890 -27.56 -12.74 23.49
CA ASN A 890 -28.13 -13.80 22.66
C ASN A 890 -27.87 -13.50 21.17
N SER A 891 -27.51 -14.52 20.39
CA SER A 891 -27.16 -14.42 18.96
C SER A 891 -28.25 -13.84 18.05
N LYS A 892 -29.51 -13.76 18.51
CA LYS A 892 -30.65 -13.29 17.69
C LYS A 892 -30.94 -11.79 17.75
N ARG A 893 -30.45 -11.04 18.75
CA ARG A 893 -30.59 -9.57 18.87
C ARG A 893 -29.40 -9.01 19.66
N MET A 894 -28.65 -8.12 19.03
CA MET A 894 -27.48 -7.48 19.62
C MET A 894 -27.86 -6.08 20.11
N GLY A 895 -28.31 -5.98 21.36
CA GLY A 895 -28.67 -4.69 21.96
C GLY A 895 -29.03 -4.84 23.44
N TYR A 896 -28.86 -3.74 24.18
CA TYR A 896 -29.21 -3.67 25.60
C TYR A 896 -29.57 -2.23 25.97
N ASP A 897 -30.49 -2.09 26.91
CA ASP A 897 -30.63 -0.85 27.67
C ASP A 897 -29.71 -0.92 28.88
N VAL A 898 -29.10 0.21 29.22
CA VAL A 898 -28.29 0.31 30.42
C VAL A 898 -28.64 1.57 31.21
N LYS A 899 -28.77 1.37 32.52
CA LYS A 899 -29.06 2.40 33.50
C LYS A 899 -27.91 2.48 34.50
N TRP A 900 -27.19 3.59 34.54
CA TRP A 900 -26.23 3.86 35.62
C TRP A 900 -26.87 4.63 36.74
N THR A 901 -26.62 4.21 37.99
CA THR A 901 -27.11 4.88 39.20
C THR A 901 -26.02 5.01 40.26
N GLY A 902 -26.11 6.06 41.06
CA GLY A 902 -25.21 6.33 42.18
C GLY A 902 -25.21 7.81 42.54
N TYR A 903 -24.04 8.34 42.88
CA TYR A 903 -23.86 9.73 43.29
C TYR A 903 -22.67 10.39 42.58
N PHE A 904 -22.83 11.67 42.26
CA PHE A 904 -21.80 12.57 41.76
C PHE A 904 -21.41 13.58 42.84
N ASN A 905 -20.11 13.80 43.08
CA ASN A 905 -19.63 14.81 44.02
C ASN A 905 -19.37 16.15 43.31
N ALA A 906 -20.20 17.15 43.60
CA ALA A 906 -19.93 18.52 43.22
C ALA A 906 -18.86 19.12 44.15
N GLU A 907 -17.67 19.37 43.62
CA GLU A 907 -16.52 19.82 44.41
C GLU A 907 -16.68 21.24 44.99
N LYS A 908 -17.54 22.05 44.37
CA LYS A 908 -17.83 23.43 44.76
C LYS A 908 -19.30 23.77 44.49
N ASN A 909 -19.78 24.82 45.17
CA ASN A 909 -21.04 25.44 44.81
C ASN A 909 -20.89 26.10 43.44
N GLY A 910 -21.78 25.81 42.49
CA GLY A 910 -21.64 26.39 41.16
C GLY A 910 -22.63 25.84 40.15
N LYS A 911 -22.49 26.29 38.91
CA LYS A 911 -23.35 25.87 37.80
C LYS A 911 -22.74 24.64 37.13
N TYR A 912 -23.51 23.56 37.07
CA TYR A 912 -23.12 22.31 36.46
C TYR A 912 -24.01 21.96 35.27
N SER A 913 -23.39 21.47 34.20
CA SER A 913 -24.07 20.85 33.06
C SER A 913 -23.50 19.46 32.83
N PHE A 914 -24.32 18.55 32.30
CA PHE A 914 -23.90 17.19 31.96
C PHE A 914 -24.33 16.87 30.54
N LYS A 915 -23.58 16.00 29.87
CA LYS A 915 -23.98 15.42 28.58
C LYS A 915 -23.34 14.06 28.40
N LEU A 916 -23.90 13.28 27.47
CA LEU A 916 -23.37 12.00 27.07
C LEU A 916 -22.86 12.11 25.62
N ASP A 917 -21.58 11.88 25.39
CA ASP A 917 -21.00 11.89 24.05
C ASP A 917 -21.26 10.53 23.38
N SER A 918 -22.41 10.41 22.70
CA SER A 918 -22.82 9.26 21.90
C SER A 918 -23.77 9.66 20.78
N THR A 919 -23.93 8.79 19.78
CA THR A 919 -24.91 8.94 18.70
C THR A 919 -26.27 8.30 19.02
N LYS A 920 -26.41 7.63 20.18
CA LYS A 920 -27.62 6.90 20.57
C LYS A 920 -28.48 7.67 21.57
N ASP A 921 -29.69 7.17 21.75
CA ASP A 921 -30.66 7.74 22.67
C ASP A 921 -30.17 7.62 24.11
N SER A 922 -30.23 8.74 24.82
CA SER A 922 -29.64 8.83 26.14
C SER A 922 -30.22 9.96 26.98
N SER A 923 -30.07 9.85 28.30
CA SER A 923 -30.46 10.91 29.22
C SER A 923 -29.62 10.91 30.49
N VAL A 924 -29.44 12.08 31.10
CA VAL A 924 -28.74 12.28 32.37
C VAL A 924 -29.62 13.09 33.31
N TYR A 925 -29.75 12.60 34.55
CA TYR A 925 -30.50 13.23 35.62
C TYR A 925 -29.60 13.45 36.84
N ILE A 926 -29.74 14.62 37.48
CA ILE A 926 -29.09 14.94 38.75
C ILE A 926 -30.20 15.36 39.73
N ASP A 927 -30.28 14.69 40.89
CA ASP A 927 -31.35 14.86 41.87
C ASP A 927 -32.77 14.79 41.27
N GLY A 928 -32.96 13.92 40.29
CA GLY A 928 -34.22 13.76 39.55
C GLY A 928 -34.48 14.85 38.49
N VAL A 929 -33.66 15.90 38.43
CA VAL A 929 -33.75 16.93 37.40
C VAL A 929 -33.07 16.43 36.12
N LYS A 930 -33.81 16.41 35.01
CA LYS A 930 -33.24 16.10 33.69
C LYS A 930 -32.25 17.18 33.28
N MET A 931 -30.97 16.81 33.23
CA MET A 931 -29.86 17.69 32.83
C MET A 931 -29.62 17.60 31.32
N TYR A 932 -29.80 16.41 30.75
CA TYR A 932 -29.56 16.15 29.34
C TYR A 932 -30.49 15.06 28.81
N SER A 933 -30.89 15.19 27.55
CA SER A 933 -31.41 14.05 26.78
C SER A 933 -31.14 14.19 25.29
N GLN A 934 -30.92 13.07 24.64
CA GLN A 934 -30.85 12.93 23.19
C GLN A 934 -31.82 11.85 22.75
N ILE A 935 -32.72 12.19 21.82
CA ILE A 935 -33.65 11.25 21.19
C ILE A 935 -33.58 11.50 19.69
N GLY A 936 -33.04 10.54 18.95
CA GLY A 936 -32.67 10.74 17.54
C GLY A 936 -31.74 11.94 17.37
N SER A 937 -32.13 12.90 16.53
CA SER A 937 -31.37 14.15 16.32
C SER A 937 -31.69 15.26 17.32
N ALA A 938 -32.76 15.12 18.13
CA ALA A 938 -33.17 16.15 19.07
C ALA A 938 -32.32 16.09 20.35
N LYS A 939 -31.77 17.25 20.75
CA LYS A 939 -30.96 17.38 21.97
C LYS A 939 -31.58 18.39 22.93
N TYR A 940 -31.56 18.05 24.20
CA TYR A 940 -31.94 18.91 25.32
C TYR A 940 -30.75 19.01 26.27
N GLU A 941 -30.34 20.23 26.60
CA GLU A 941 -29.29 20.52 27.57
C GLU A 941 -29.81 21.55 28.59
N LYS A 942 -29.64 21.24 29.88
CA LYS A 942 -29.95 22.12 30.99
C LYS A 942 -28.75 22.17 31.94
N SER A 943 -28.59 23.33 32.56
CA SER A 943 -27.65 23.55 33.65
C SER A 943 -28.41 23.80 34.94
N SER A 944 -27.84 23.36 36.06
CA SER A 944 -28.42 23.49 37.39
C SER A 944 -27.34 23.95 38.35
N VAL A 945 -27.73 24.75 39.35
CA VAL A 945 -26.82 25.12 40.44
C VAL A 945 -26.80 23.97 41.44
N LEU A 946 -25.62 23.40 41.68
CA LEU A 946 -25.42 22.34 42.65
C LEU A 946 -24.68 22.90 43.87
N SER A 947 -25.08 22.44 45.06
CA SER A 947 -24.31 22.66 46.28
C SER A 947 -23.06 21.79 46.29
N LYS A 948 -22.04 22.16 47.06
CA LYS A 948 -20.89 21.31 47.30
C LYS A 948 -21.34 20.03 48.01
N GLY A 949 -20.98 18.86 47.48
CA GLY A 949 -21.28 17.56 48.07
C GLY A 949 -21.87 16.54 47.08
N TRP A 950 -22.45 15.48 47.63
CA TRP A 950 -22.96 14.36 46.85
C TRP A 950 -24.40 14.59 46.37
N HIS A 951 -24.59 14.44 45.06
CA HIS A 951 -25.88 14.56 44.37
C HIS A 951 -26.22 13.24 43.68
N LYS A 952 -27.48 12.84 43.67
CA LYS A 952 -27.90 11.59 43.06
C LYS A 952 -27.78 11.70 41.54
N ILE A 953 -27.13 10.74 40.89
CA ILE A 953 -27.00 10.69 39.42
C ILE A 953 -27.70 9.46 38.86
N GLU A 954 -28.46 9.66 37.79
CA GLU A 954 -29.09 8.60 37.00
C GLU A 954 -28.82 8.86 35.51
N ILE A 955 -28.34 7.83 34.80
CA ILE A 955 -28.05 7.91 33.36
C ILE A 955 -28.73 6.74 32.68
N LYS A 956 -29.40 7.00 31.55
CA LYS A 956 -30.01 5.96 30.71
C LYS A 956 -29.41 6.02 29.33
N TYR A 957 -29.16 4.85 28.75
CA TYR A 957 -28.61 4.70 27.43
C TYR A 957 -29.21 3.48 26.74
N ASN A 958 -29.70 3.67 25.53
CA ASN A 958 -30.20 2.59 24.69
C ASN A 958 -29.13 2.23 23.65
N PHE A 959 -28.67 0.98 23.68
CA PHE A 959 -27.73 0.45 22.70
C PHE A 959 -28.41 -0.55 21.76
N ASP A 960 -28.44 -0.20 20.47
CA ASP A 960 -28.82 -1.10 19.39
C ASP A 960 -27.65 -1.25 18.39
N CYS A 961 -27.22 -2.48 18.17
CA CYS A 961 -26.00 -2.82 17.45
C CYS A 961 -26.23 -2.93 15.94
N ASN A 962 -25.79 -1.89 15.22
CA ASN A 962 -25.64 -1.89 13.76
C ASN A 962 -24.28 -1.31 13.32
N SER A 963 -23.29 -1.27 14.22
CA SER A 963 -22.29 -0.19 14.23
C SER A 963 -20.83 -0.68 14.26
N ILE A 964 -19.93 0.05 13.58
CA ILE A 964 -18.52 -0.30 13.37
C ILE A 964 -17.72 0.01 14.64
N VAL A 965 -16.90 -0.94 15.10
CA VAL A 965 -16.08 -0.91 16.33
C VAL A 965 -15.23 0.38 16.52
N TYR A 966 -14.92 1.10 15.43
CA TYR A 966 -14.03 2.26 15.42
C TYR A 966 -14.72 3.61 15.36
N GLY A 967 -16.03 3.63 15.09
CA GLY A 967 -16.77 4.89 14.96
C GLY A 967 -17.28 5.42 16.30
N ARG A 968 -17.74 6.68 16.31
CA ARG A 968 -18.36 7.32 17.49
C ARG A 968 -19.60 6.54 17.98
N GLU A 969 -20.26 5.84 17.08
CA GLU A 969 -21.39 4.94 17.34
C GLU A 969 -21.11 3.78 18.29
N SER A 970 -19.84 3.47 18.55
CA SER A 970 -19.42 2.34 19.41
C SER A 970 -18.92 2.79 20.78
N VAL A 971 -18.95 4.10 21.07
CA VAL A 971 -18.38 4.67 22.28
C VAL A 971 -19.38 5.54 23.03
N LEU A 972 -19.25 5.53 24.34
CA LEU A 972 -19.97 6.36 25.29
C LEU A 972 -18.97 7.12 26.16
N ARG A 973 -19.23 8.40 26.46
CA ARG A 973 -18.51 9.15 27.52
C ARG A 973 -19.44 10.07 28.29
N LEU A 974 -19.42 9.98 29.62
CA LEU A 974 -20.06 10.95 30.50
C LEU A 974 -19.20 12.20 30.64
N LEU A 975 -19.75 13.34 30.24
CA LEU A 975 -19.10 14.64 30.29
C LEU A 975 -19.82 15.58 31.24
N TYR A 976 -19.06 16.45 31.92
CA TYR A 976 -19.59 17.52 32.76
C TYR A 976 -18.88 18.85 32.48
N LEU A 977 -19.54 19.94 32.87
CA LEU A 977 -19.05 21.31 32.81
C LEU A 977 -19.25 21.95 34.19
N SER A 978 -18.20 22.50 34.79
CA SER A 978 -18.25 23.12 36.14
C SER A 978 -17.51 24.45 36.17
N ASP A 979 -18.21 25.58 35.96
CA ASP A 979 -17.68 26.94 35.76
C ASP A 979 -16.51 27.09 34.74
N ALA A 980 -16.13 26.00 34.06
CA ALA A 980 -15.10 25.95 33.03
C ALA A 980 -15.73 26.24 31.66
N ASN A 981 -14.90 26.63 30.68
CA ASN A 981 -15.36 26.94 29.33
C ASN A 981 -15.53 25.68 28.43
N GLU A 982 -15.10 24.50 28.88
CA GLU A 982 -15.16 23.26 28.07
C GLU A 982 -15.58 22.04 28.89
N TYR A 983 -16.35 21.15 28.26
CA TYR A 983 -16.80 19.90 28.86
C TYR A 983 -15.62 18.93 29.03
N ALA A 984 -15.50 18.32 30.20
CA ALA A 984 -14.50 17.29 30.50
C ALA A 984 -15.17 15.95 30.84
N VAL A 985 -14.42 14.84 30.70
CA VAL A 985 -14.87 13.53 31.17
C VAL A 985 -15.01 13.56 32.69
N VAL A 986 -16.12 13.05 33.22
CA VAL A 986 -16.35 12.97 34.67
C VAL A 986 -15.30 12.04 35.31
N PRO A 987 -14.44 12.56 36.21
CA PRO A 987 -13.44 11.77 36.91
C PRO A 987 -14.07 10.67 37.77
N TYR A 988 -13.41 9.50 37.84
CA TYR A 988 -13.91 8.36 38.60
C TYR A 988 -14.08 8.66 40.10
N ASN A 989 -13.22 9.50 40.68
CA ASN A 989 -13.22 9.85 42.10
C ASN A 989 -14.33 10.83 42.49
N LEU A 990 -15.09 11.34 41.51
CA LEU A 990 -16.32 12.09 41.76
C LEU A 990 -17.57 11.19 41.69
N LEU A 991 -17.41 9.88 41.50
CA LEU A 991 -18.52 8.93 41.36
C LEU A 991 -18.46 7.88 42.47
N LYS A 992 -19.60 7.60 43.12
CA LYS A 992 -19.74 6.48 44.05
C LYS A 992 -21.08 5.76 43.86
N PRO A 993 -21.16 4.45 44.14
CA PRO A 993 -22.38 3.67 43.93
C PRO A 993 -23.49 3.95 44.95
N TYR A 994 -23.14 4.28 46.21
CA TYR A 994 -24.08 4.54 47.31
C TYR A 994 -23.56 5.60 48.29
#